data_AF-A0A2Z6S2N8-F1
#
_entry.id   AF-A0A2Z6S2N8-F1
#
_cell.length_a   1.000
_cell.length_b   1.000
_cell.length_c   1.000
_cell.angle_alpha   90.00
_cell.angle_beta   90.00
_cell.angle_gamma   90.00
#
_symmetry.space_group_name_H-M   'P 1'
#
loop_
_entity.id
_entity.type
_entity.pdbx_description
1 polymer ?
#
loop_
_entity_poly.entity_id
_entity_poly.type
_entity_poly.pdbx_seq_one_letter_code
_entity_poly.pdbx_strand_id
1 'polypeptide(L)'
;MIRCQINQQINELVEPHKINYYDKKALFDQYKKEAENGNNGNHQAMHDLATCYINGEGTEKNLEQGFYWHQKAVEYGDKNAMNCLAFHWYQKSAENGDEEAQYNLASLYYNGEGTEKDLEKAFYWYQKSAENGNKNAIYCLAKYYKDRKGIDKNLEKAYWYQNSAENDDKKAQYNFASLTNCYYKGEETEKDLKKAFHWYQKSTINGSEEAQYNLASLYYNGKGTENVLEKVFYWCQKAAENGKHYAMNSLATFYYNGEVTEKNLEKAFYWCRKAAINDNHYAIHNLATFYYNGEGTERDLEKSFYWHQKAVEYGDEKAICCLANHYKSGEGTEKDSEKAFYWYQKLAENGNEIAQYNLASLYYNGEGTEKDLKKAFYWYQKSAENGNEEIQYILASLYYNGEGTEKDLKKAFHWYQKSAENGYHDAMVCLSNCYYNGEGTEKNLEKTFYCGEETEKDLKKPSIGVKNRLKMWFQKSAENGYEKAQYDLATLYYSGIGTEKNLEKAFYWSQKLAENNNHSNAMVCLANRYSKGEGTEKDFEKALYWYEKAAKNGNKTAINALATTYKFGIITEKNLKKALYWYQKLIETAKNDPEIEPTCVHRLMINGKAKLIKPIERFIVESEDKNYNKSKLLYNPSGNENIDEFINYTQTYFVQETSRMRFISYDRFKNKEFIRGGGFSNIYKATWINGPHSWNEEKEDFEYKDPNMIVALKQLNNSEKISFKELKEDLDTKDFIIIMKYYKFDLRNYITKNKDFYNIEWSKKLKILRFIAEGLNYLHSQKIIHQDLHSGNILCENEDNLVISDFGISKSSMESANDNERYGIIPYMAPEILKGKCYTTLSDIYSFGMIMWELMTGSLPFEDRTQDNGLARKYVMMVFVLQKQQMHLKVILN
;
A
#
# COMPACT_ATOMS: atom_id res chain seq x y z
N MET A 1 41.09 -51.25 48.35
CA MET A 1 41.24 -52.68 48.75
C MET A 1 40.44 -53.61 47.85
N ILE A 2 39.11 -53.47 47.73
CA ILE A 2 38.29 -54.32 46.83
C ILE A 2 38.76 -54.22 45.35
N ARG A 3 39.16 -53.04 44.87
CA ARG A 3 39.71 -52.86 43.50
C ARG A 3 41.10 -53.48 43.28
N CYS A 4 41.90 -53.65 44.34
CA CYS A 4 43.17 -54.40 44.26
C CYS A 4 42.92 -55.90 44.30
N GLN A 5 41.96 -56.39 45.10
CA GLN A 5 41.58 -57.81 45.11
C GLN A 5 40.93 -58.26 43.80
N ILE A 6 40.13 -57.40 43.16
CA ILE A 6 39.55 -57.70 41.84
C ILE A 6 40.64 -57.68 40.75
N ASN A 7 41.59 -56.75 40.78
CA ASN A 7 42.70 -56.76 39.79
C ASN A 7 43.70 -57.91 40.02
N GLN A 8 43.85 -58.40 41.26
CA GLN A 8 44.69 -59.57 41.54
C GLN A 8 44.00 -60.87 41.09
N GLN A 9 42.67 -60.99 41.27
CA GLN A 9 41.90 -62.12 40.71
C GLN A 9 41.74 -62.08 39.19
N ILE A 10 41.68 -60.89 38.58
CA ILE A 10 41.65 -60.75 37.10
C ILE A 10 43.03 -61.05 36.50
N ASN A 11 44.13 -60.65 37.15
CA ASN A 11 45.48 -61.02 36.69
C ASN A 11 45.79 -62.51 36.91
N GLU A 12 45.13 -63.19 37.85
CA GLU A 12 45.21 -64.66 37.99
C GLU A 12 44.29 -65.41 37.00
N LEU A 13 43.27 -64.76 36.44
CA LEU A 13 42.38 -65.32 35.40
C LEU A 13 42.81 -65.00 33.96
N VAL A 14 43.88 -64.21 33.80
CA VAL A 14 44.52 -63.88 32.51
C VAL A 14 46.03 -64.16 32.59
N GLU A 15 46.40 -65.33 33.13
CA GLU A 15 47.57 -66.01 32.56
C GLU A 15 47.06 -66.78 31.34
N PRO A 16 47.66 -66.63 30.14
CA PRO A 16 47.45 -67.63 29.11
C PRO A 16 47.92 -68.93 29.73
N HIS A 17 47.03 -69.92 29.86
CA HIS A 17 47.43 -71.27 30.23
C HIS A 17 48.68 -71.60 29.41
N LYS A 18 49.84 -71.66 30.06
CA LYS A 18 51.01 -72.30 29.47
C LYS A 18 50.66 -73.78 29.40
N ILE A 19 49.88 -74.14 28.38
CA ILE A 19 49.64 -75.51 27.97
C ILE A 19 51.04 -76.09 27.79
N ASN A 20 51.37 -77.08 28.62
CA ASN A 20 52.67 -77.71 28.61
C ASN A 20 52.93 -78.28 27.20
N TYR A 21 54.18 -78.33 26.74
CA TYR A 21 54.50 -78.87 25.40
C TYR A 21 53.87 -80.26 25.18
N TYR A 22 53.84 -81.08 26.24
CA TYR A 22 53.18 -82.38 26.26
C TYR A 22 51.67 -82.33 26.01
N ASP A 23 50.97 -81.32 26.54
CA ASP A 23 49.53 -81.13 26.33
C ASP A 23 49.24 -80.59 24.92
N LYS A 24 50.09 -79.68 24.39
CA LYS A 24 49.99 -79.22 23.00
C LYS A 24 50.28 -80.34 22.00
N LYS A 25 51.23 -81.24 22.33
CA LYS A 25 51.56 -82.41 21.51
C LYS A 25 50.40 -83.41 21.45
N ALA A 26 49.77 -83.69 22.59
CA ALA A 26 48.58 -84.55 22.65
C ALA A 26 47.40 -83.96 21.85
N LEU A 27 47.17 -82.65 21.94
CA LEU A 27 46.14 -81.94 21.18
C LEU A 27 46.42 -81.97 19.67
N PHE A 28 47.68 -81.75 19.27
CA PHE A 28 48.12 -81.87 17.88
C PHE A 28 47.91 -83.29 17.33
N ASP A 29 48.30 -84.33 18.08
CA ASP A 29 48.14 -85.72 17.65
C ASP A 29 46.64 -86.10 17.57
N GLN A 30 45.79 -85.52 18.42
CA GLN A 30 44.33 -85.65 18.34
C GLN A 30 43.77 -85.00 17.08
N TYR A 31 44.07 -83.71 16.82
CA TYR A 31 43.61 -83.02 15.61
C TYR A 31 44.10 -83.70 14.34
N LYS A 32 45.34 -84.20 14.34
CA LYS A 32 45.90 -84.98 13.23
C LYS A 32 45.08 -86.24 12.96
N LYS A 33 44.81 -87.02 14.01
CA LYS A 33 43.99 -88.23 13.90
C LYS A 33 42.57 -87.93 13.42
N GLU A 34 41.95 -86.86 13.90
CA GLU A 34 40.58 -86.46 13.52
C GLU A 34 40.50 -85.90 12.10
N ALA A 35 41.50 -85.14 11.67
CA ALA A 35 41.63 -84.62 10.31
C ALA A 35 41.85 -85.73 9.27
N GLU A 36 42.63 -86.77 9.63
CA GLU A 36 42.97 -87.90 8.73
C GLU A 36 41.87 -88.99 8.65
N ASN A 37 41.03 -89.17 9.68
CA ASN A 37 40.07 -90.30 9.76
C ASN A 37 38.60 -89.97 9.35
N GLY A 38 38.26 -88.72 9.05
CA GLY A 38 36.87 -88.31 8.86
C GLY A 38 36.29 -88.64 7.47
N ASN A 39 35.46 -89.68 7.36
CA ASN A 39 34.59 -89.96 6.20
C ASN A 39 33.55 -88.87 5.89
N ASN A 40 33.52 -87.76 6.65
CA ASN A 40 32.62 -86.60 6.48
C ASN A 40 33.33 -85.26 6.84
N GLY A 41 34.62 -85.09 6.48
CA GLY A 41 35.27 -83.77 6.47
C GLY A 41 35.14 -82.97 7.78
N ASN A 42 35.75 -83.43 8.88
CA ASN A 42 35.89 -82.64 10.11
C ASN A 42 36.84 -81.46 9.86
N HIS A 43 36.31 -80.47 9.16
CA HIS A 43 37.03 -79.33 8.62
C HIS A 43 37.59 -78.43 9.74
N GLN A 44 36.95 -78.43 10.92
CA GLN A 44 37.45 -77.74 12.12
C GLN A 44 38.74 -78.39 12.64
N ALA A 45 38.79 -79.73 12.75
CA ALA A 45 40.03 -80.42 13.14
C ALA A 45 41.15 -80.21 12.10
N MET A 46 40.82 -80.14 10.81
CA MET A 46 41.78 -79.79 9.76
C MET A 46 42.29 -78.35 9.91
N HIS A 47 41.41 -77.40 10.26
CA HIS A 47 41.78 -76.02 10.56
C HIS A 47 42.69 -75.92 11.79
N ASP A 48 42.34 -76.58 12.89
CA ASP A 48 43.11 -76.55 14.14
C ASP A 48 44.47 -77.22 13.97
N LEU A 49 44.54 -78.33 13.23
CA LEU A 49 45.80 -78.99 12.85
C LEU A 49 46.70 -78.08 12.01
N ALA A 50 46.12 -77.40 11.02
CA ALA A 50 46.84 -76.43 10.20
C ALA A 50 47.42 -75.29 11.06
N THR A 51 46.64 -74.74 11.98
CA THR A 51 47.08 -73.71 12.92
C THR A 51 48.24 -74.20 13.79
N CYS A 52 48.20 -75.45 14.28
CA CYS A 52 49.31 -76.03 15.03
C CYS A 52 50.60 -76.14 14.19
N TYR A 53 50.51 -76.56 12.92
CA TYR A 53 51.65 -76.59 12.00
C TYR A 53 52.21 -75.19 11.71
N ILE A 54 51.36 -74.18 11.53
CA ILE A 54 51.77 -72.79 11.26
C ILE A 54 52.48 -72.17 12.48
N ASN A 55 51.96 -72.44 13.68
CA ASN A 55 52.46 -71.84 14.92
C ASN A 55 53.55 -72.67 15.60
N GLY A 56 53.79 -73.91 15.17
CA GLY A 56 54.72 -74.84 15.83
C GLY A 56 54.23 -75.32 17.19
N GLU A 57 52.91 -75.50 17.34
CA GLU A 57 52.28 -75.92 18.59
C GLU A 57 52.14 -77.44 18.61
N GLY A 58 52.86 -78.12 19.51
CA GLY A 58 52.86 -79.60 19.54
C GLY A 58 53.55 -80.25 18.33
N THR A 59 54.20 -79.47 17.48
CA THR A 59 54.99 -79.92 16.31
C THR A 59 56.05 -78.89 15.98
N GLU A 60 57.06 -79.24 15.17
CA GLU A 60 57.89 -78.23 14.53
C GLU A 60 57.05 -77.38 13.57
N LYS A 61 57.36 -76.08 13.50
CA LYS A 61 56.70 -75.14 12.60
C LYS A 61 56.92 -75.56 11.14
N ASN A 62 55.84 -75.87 10.45
CA ASN A 62 55.86 -76.32 9.06
C ASN A 62 54.73 -75.63 8.27
N LEU A 63 55.08 -74.54 7.58
CA LEU A 63 54.12 -73.73 6.84
C LEU A 63 53.51 -74.49 5.66
N GLU A 64 54.25 -75.37 5.00
CA GLU A 64 53.77 -76.15 3.86
C GLU A 64 52.64 -77.10 4.29
N GLN A 65 52.83 -77.82 5.39
CA GLN A 65 51.80 -78.66 5.99
C GLN A 65 50.62 -77.84 6.53
N GLY A 66 50.89 -76.69 7.14
CA GLY A 66 49.85 -75.76 7.57
C GLY A 66 48.94 -75.30 6.43
N PHE A 67 49.52 -74.87 5.30
CA PHE A 67 48.75 -74.45 4.13
C PHE A 67 48.00 -75.62 3.49
N TYR A 68 48.62 -76.80 3.41
CA TYR A 68 47.97 -77.99 2.90
C TYR A 68 46.68 -78.31 3.67
N TRP A 69 46.74 -78.31 5.00
CA TRP A 69 45.59 -78.62 5.84
C TRP A 69 44.52 -77.53 5.85
N HIS A 70 44.90 -76.24 5.79
CA HIS A 70 43.91 -75.18 5.56
C HIS A 70 43.24 -75.28 4.19
N GLN A 71 43.98 -75.61 3.11
CA GLN A 71 43.38 -75.82 1.78
C GLN A 71 42.40 -76.98 1.80
N LYS A 72 42.77 -78.09 2.45
CA LYS A 72 41.87 -79.22 2.67
C LYS A 72 40.61 -78.82 3.45
N ALA A 73 40.75 -78.06 4.53
CA ALA A 73 39.60 -77.56 5.29
C ALA A 73 38.67 -76.66 4.43
N VAL A 74 39.24 -75.84 3.54
CA VAL A 74 38.47 -74.99 2.61
C VAL A 74 37.69 -75.80 1.57
N GLU A 75 38.23 -76.92 1.07
CA GLU A 75 37.50 -77.84 0.17
C GLU A 75 36.18 -78.34 0.81
N TYR A 76 36.14 -78.41 2.14
CA TYR A 76 34.95 -78.76 2.93
C TYR A 76 34.16 -77.55 3.46
N GLY A 77 34.51 -76.32 3.03
CA GLY A 77 33.76 -75.10 3.33
C GLY A 77 34.16 -74.38 4.62
N ASP A 78 35.33 -74.67 5.20
CA ASP A 78 35.80 -74.00 6.42
C ASP A 78 36.19 -72.53 6.16
N LYS A 79 35.39 -71.61 6.71
CA LYS A 79 35.60 -70.17 6.55
C LYS A 79 36.80 -69.65 7.33
N ASN A 80 37.16 -70.25 8.47
CA ASN A 80 38.29 -69.79 9.27
C ASN A 80 39.61 -70.14 8.58
N ALA A 81 39.72 -71.35 8.04
CA ALA A 81 40.84 -71.76 7.20
C ALA A 81 40.97 -70.89 5.93
N MET A 82 39.84 -70.55 5.30
CA MET A 82 39.82 -69.63 4.16
C MET A 82 40.36 -68.24 4.53
N ASN A 83 39.95 -67.70 5.69
CA ASN A 83 40.40 -66.40 6.17
C ASN A 83 41.89 -66.41 6.56
N CYS A 84 42.41 -67.48 7.17
CA CYS A 84 43.84 -67.62 7.48
C CYS A 84 44.71 -67.68 6.21
N LEU A 85 44.25 -68.39 5.16
CA LEU A 85 44.91 -68.40 3.87
C LEU A 85 44.87 -67.03 3.19
N ALA A 86 43.69 -66.39 3.18
CA ALA A 86 43.50 -65.06 2.62
C ALA A 86 44.42 -64.05 3.32
N PHE A 87 44.50 -64.08 4.66
CA PHE A 87 45.39 -63.23 5.44
C PHE A 87 46.84 -63.35 5.02
N HIS A 88 47.36 -64.57 4.90
CA HIS A 88 48.75 -64.79 4.48
C HIS A 88 49.05 -64.23 3.08
N TRP A 89 48.19 -64.52 2.12
CA TRP A 89 48.39 -64.08 0.73
C TRP A 89 48.22 -62.57 0.59
N TYR A 90 47.20 -61.97 1.22
CA TYR A 90 47.04 -60.53 1.25
C TYR A 90 48.18 -59.84 1.98
N GLN A 91 48.73 -60.42 3.06
CA GLN A 91 49.90 -59.87 3.74
C GLN A 91 51.10 -59.80 2.79
N LYS A 92 51.46 -60.92 2.16
CA LYS A 92 52.58 -60.98 1.23
C LYS A 92 52.39 -60.04 0.03
N SER A 93 51.17 -59.94 -0.49
CA SER A 93 50.86 -59.05 -1.62
C SER A 93 50.86 -57.57 -1.20
N ALA A 94 50.33 -57.24 -0.02
CA ALA A 94 50.30 -55.90 0.54
C ALA A 94 51.70 -55.35 0.85
N GLU A 95 52.60 -56.20 1.36
CA GLU A 95 54.01 -55.88 1.60
C GLU A 95 54.76 -55.57 0.28
N ASN A 96 54.30 -56.12 -0.85
CA ASN A 96 54.82 -55.79 -2.19
C ASN A 96 54.16 -54.55 -2.83
N GLY A 97 53.26 -53.86 -2.11
CA GLY A 97 52.67 -52.60 -2.54
C GLY A 97 51.31 -52.69 -3.22
N ASP A 98 50.69 -53.87 -3.33
CA ASP A 98 49.39 -54.03 -3.98
C ASP A 98 48.25 -53.38 -3.17
N GLU A 99 47.55 -52.43 -3.79
CA GLU A 99 46.57 -51.58 -3.09
C GLU A 99 45.30 -52.34 -2.65
N GLU A 100 44.87 -53.34 -3.41
CA GLU A 100 43.66 -54.13 -3.11
C GLU A 100 43.96 -55.14 -2.01
N ALA A 101 45.14 -55.75 -2.04
CA ALA A 101 45.64 -56.59 -0.96
C ALA A 101 45.84 -55.79 0.33
N GLN A 102 46.34 -54.55 0.27
CA GLN A 102 46.44 -53.67 1.44
C GLN A 102 45.06 -53.38 2.06
N TYR A 103 44.04 -53.09 1.22
CA TYR A 103 42.66 -52.88 1.70
C TYR A 103 42.07 -54.15 2.33
N ASN A 104 42.21 -55.29 1.66
CA ASN A 104 41.65 -56.55 2.15
C ASN A 104 42.36 -57.00 3.45
N LEU A 105 43.68 -56.85 3.52
CA LEU A 105 44.46 -57.10 4.74
C LEU A 105 44.01 -56.20 5.89
N ALA A 106 43.77 -54.92 5.62
CA ALA A 106 43.23 -53.99 6.61
C ALA A 106 41.86 -54.44 7.14
N SER A 107 40.98 -54.93 6.26
CA SER A 107 39.68 -55.47 6.66
C SER A 107 39.81 -56.73 7.53
N LEU A 108 40.76 -57.62 7.22
CA LEU A 108 41.01 -58.82 8.02
C LEU A 108 41.50 -58.47 9.43
N TYR A 109 42.44 -57.51 9.55
CA TYR A 109 42.84 -56.98 10.86
C TYR A 109 41.69 -56.27 11.60
N TYR A 110 40.81 -55.57 10.88
CA TYR A 110 39.67 -54.87 11.47
C TYR A 110 38.64 -55.82 12.09
N ASN A 111 38.35 -56.92 11.40
CA ASN A 111 37.39 -57.93 11.83
C ASN A 111 38.00 -58.97 12.78
N GLY A 112 39.32 -59.15 12.76
CA GLY A 112 39.98 -60.29 13.41
C GLY A 112 39.74 -61.60 12.65
N GLU A 113 39.71 -61.52 11.31
CA GLU A 113 39.47 -62.66 10.44
C GLU A 113 40.81 -63.22 9.95
N GLY A 114 41.11 -64.47 10.29
CA GLY A 114 42.39 -65.11 9.94
C GLY A 114 43.59 -64.64 10.78
N THR A 115 43.39 -63.68 11.69
CA THR A 115 44.37 -63.12 12.64
C THR A 115 43.65 -62.51 13.84
N GLU A 116 44.40 -62.11 14.88
CA GLU A 116 43.82 -61.33 15.97
C GLU A 116 43.40 -59.93 15.51
N LYS A 117 42.27 -59.44 16.04
CA LYS A 117 41.76 -58.11 15.72
C LYS A 117 42.73 -57.03 16.20
N ASP A 118 43.25 -56.24 15.26
CA ASP A 118 44.23 -55.19 15.51
C ASP A 118 43.82 -53.91 14.77
N LEU A 119 43.22 -52.97 15.52
CA LEU A 119 42.68 -51.75 14.94
C LEU A 119 43.77 -50.77 14.48
N GLU A 120 44.97 -50.82 15.06
CA GLU A 120 46.10 -49.96 14.69
C GLU A 120 46.72 -50.43 13.37
N LYS A 121 46.93 -51.75 13.20
CA LYS A 121 47.39 -52.31 11.93
C LYS A 121 46.34 -52.18 10.83
N ALA A 122 45.06 -52.36 11.16
CA ALA A 122 43.98 -52.11 10.22
C ALA A 122 44.01 -50.65 9.72
N PHE A 123 44.18 -49.68 10.62
CA PHE A 123 44.31 -48.27 10.25
C PHE A 123 45.54 -48.03 9.37
N TYR A 124 46.71 -48.56 9.73
CA TYR A 124 47.94 -48.44 8.95
C TYR A 124 47.77 -48.94 7.51
N TRP A 125 47.19 -50.13 7.34
CA TRP A 125 47.00 -50.72 6.00
C TRP A 125 45.90 -50.03 5.21
N TYR A 126 44.82 -49.55 5.84
CA TYR A 126 43.85 -48.68 5.19
C TYR A 126 44.51 -47.37 4.72
N GLN A 127 45.41 -46.78 5.51
CA GLN A 127 46.15 -45.58 5.12
C GLN A 127 47.06 -45.83 3.91
N LYS A 128 47.83 -46.92 3.92
CA LYS A 128 48.72 -47.29 2.80
C LYS A 128 47.93 -47.55 1.51
N SER A 129 46.82 -48.28 1.61
CA SER A 129 45.93 -48.55 0.48
C SER A 129 45.29 -47.25 -0.04
N ALA A 130 44.89 -46.34 0.85
CA ALA A 130 44.34 -45.04 0.49
C ALA A 130 45.37 -44.10 -0.18
N GLU A 131 46.63 -44.11 0.28
CA GLU A 131 47.75 -43.36 -0.33
C GLU A 131 47.98 -43.78 -1.79
N ASN A 132 47.68 -45.03 -2.14
CA ASN A 132 47.74 -45.56 -3.50
C ASN A 132 46.48 -45.29 -4.34
N GLY A 133 45.40 -44.77 -3.73
CA GLY A 133 44.17 -44.35 -4.43
C GLY A 133 42.98 -45.30 -4.26
N ASN A 134 43.07 -46.32 -3.40
CA ASN A 134 41.96 -47.26 -3.17
C ASN A 134 40.76 -46.57 -2.49
N LYS A 135 39.64 -46.47 -3.21
CA LYS A 135 38.43 -45.78 -2.74
C LYS A 135 37.78 -46.42 -1.51
N ASN A 136 37.81 -47.75 -1.41
CA ASN A 136 37.22 -48.45 -0.27
C ASN A 136 38.05 -48.20 1.00
N ALA A 137 39.38 -48.14 0.87
CA ALA A 137 40.26 -47.80 1.97
C ALA A 137 40.07 -46.35 2.44
N ILE A 138 39.95 -45.40 1.51
CA ILE A 138 39.64 -43.99 1.80
C ILE A 138 38.30 -43.88 2.56
N TYR A 139 37.26 -44.61 2.13
CA TYR A 139 35.97 -44.66 2.83
C TYR A 139 36.08 -45.23 4.26
N CYS A 140 36.83 -46.31 4.44
CA CYS A 140 37.07 -46.90 5.75
C CYS A 140 37.81 -45.93 6.69
N LEU A 141 38.77 -45.15 6.21
CA LEU A 141 39.45 -44.12 6.99
C LEU A 141 38.51 -42.99 7.43
N ALA A 142 37.62 -42.54 6.55
CA ALA A 142 36.60 -41.55 6.89
C ALA A 142 35.76 -42.01 8.10
N LYS A 143 35.34 -43.28 8.10
CA LYS A 143 34.61 -43.90 9.22
C LYS A 143 35.45 -44.00 10.49
N TYR A 144 36.73 -44.36 10.39
CA TYR A 144 37.65 -44.44 11.52
C TYR A 144 37.76 -43.12 12.29
N TYR A 145 37.95 -42.01 11.58
CA TYR A 145 38.04 -40.68 12.18
C TYR A 145 36.71 -40.17 12.76
N LYS A 146 35.58 -40.71 12.29
CA LYS A 146 34.23 -40.37 12.79
C LYS A 146 33.84 -41.14 14.06
N ASP A 147 34.08 -42.46 14.08
CA ASP A 147 33.53 -43.39 15.08
C ASP A 147 34.47 -43.67 16.28
N ARG A 148 35.66 -43.04 16.36
CA ARG A 148 36.66 -43.19 17.44
C ARG A 148 37.19 -44.63 17.62
N LYS A 149 37.32 -45.41 16.54
CA LYS A 149 37.88 -46.77 16.61
C LYS A 149 39.42 -46.71 16.64
N GLY A 150 40.01 -46.59 17.83
CA GLY A 150 41.46 -46.73 18.02
C GLY A 150 42.32 -45.47 17.79
N ILE A 151 41.72 -44.31 17.50
CA ILE A 151 42.41 -43.01 17.36
C ILE A 151 41.54 -41.86 17.91
N ASP A 152 42.15 -40.69 18.13
CA ASP A 152 41.41 -39.47 18.48
C ASP A 152 40.45 -39.05 17.37
N LYS A 153 39.20 -38.74 17.75
CA LYS A 153 38.15 -38.28 16.85
C LYS A 153 38.62 -37.02 16.12
N ASN A 154 38.60 -37.04 14.78
CA ASN A 154 38.98 -35.88 13.97
C ASN A 154 37.99 -35.73 12.81
N LEU A 155 36.94 -34.94 13.05
CA LEU A 155 35.88 -34.73 12.08
C LEU A 155 36.40 -34.09 10.78
N GLU A 156 37.39 -33.20 10.86
CA GLU A 156 37.96 -32.56 9.66
C GLU A 156 38.64 -33.58 8.75
N LYS A 157 39.43 -34.49 9.32
CA LYS A 157 40.02 -35.60 8.56
C LYS A 157 38.96 -36.57 8.06
N ALA A 158 37.94 -36.89 8.86
CA ALA A 158 36.84 -37.78 8.45
C ALA A 158 36.17 -37.27 7.17
N TYR A 159 35.75 -36.00 7.15
CA TYR A 159 35.11 -35.39 5.99
C TYR A 159 36.08 -35.15 4.82
N TRP A 160 37.36 -34.89 5.09
CA TRP A 160 38.39 -34.82 4.04
C TRP A 160 38.54 -36.15 3.29
N TYR A 161 38.70 -37.26 4.02
CA TYR A 161 38.75 -38.60 3.41
C TYR A 161 37.45 -38.93 2.69
N GLN A 162 36.29 -38.59 3.26
CA GLN A 162 35.00 -38.82 2.60
C GLN A 162 34.91 -38.09 1.25
N ASN A 163 35.44 -36.87 1.16
CA ASN A 163 35.50 -36.11 -0.09
C ASN A 163 36.52 -36.70 -1.08
N SER A 164 37.64 -37.23 -0.62
CA SER A 164 38.62 -37.89 -1.50
C SER A 164 38.14 -39.23 -2.07
N ALA A 165 37.23 -39.93 -1.38
CA ALA A 165 36.68 -41.21 -1.88
C ALA A 165 35.67 -40.99 -3.02
N GLU A 166 35.01 -39.84 -3.01
CA GLU A 166 33.87 -39.52 -3.85
C GLU A 166 34.24 -38.29 -4.71
N ASN A 167 34.80 -38.52 -5.90
CA ASN A 167 35.16 -37.48 -6.90
C ASN A 167 33.94 -36.73 -7.49
N ASP A 168 32.89 -36.50 -6.69
CA ASP A 168 31.68 -35.78 -7.07
C ASP A 168 31.60 -34.47 -6.28
N ASP A 169 31.75 -33.35 -7.00
CA ASP A 169 31.72 -31.99 -6.44
C ASP A 169 30.45 -31.71 -5.62
N LYS A 170 29.31 -32.34 -5.95
CA LYS A 170 28.04 -32.14 -5.22
C LYS A 170 28.02 -32.83 -3.85
N LYS A 171 28.65 -33.99 -3.72
CA LYS A 171 28.73 -34.70 -2.43
C LYS A 171 29.78 -34.11 -1.51
N ALA A 172 30.86 -33.59 -2.08
CA ALA A 172 31.85 -32.81 -1.32
C ALA A 172 31.23 -31.58 -0.63
N GLN A 173 30.28 -30.92 -1.30
CA GLN A 173 29.51 -29.80 -0.73
C GLN A 173 28.67 -30.23 0.49
N TYR A 174 27.94 -31.34 0.37
CA TYR A 174 27.13 -31.89 1.46
C TYR A 174 27.97 -32.23 2.69
N ASN A 175 29.16 -32.80 2.48
CA ASN A 175 30.10 -33.16 3.53
C ASN A 175 30.68 -31.93 4.25
N PHE A 176 31.06 -30.88 3.52
CA PHE A 176 31.51 -29.63 4.14
C PHE A 176 30.37 -28.90 4.88
N ALA A 177 29.15 -28.88 4.33
CA ALA A 177 27.98 -28.31 5.00
C ALA A 177 27.65 -29.06 6.30
N SER A 178 27.77 -30.39 6.30
CA SER A 178 27.56 -31.23 7.48
C SER A 178 28.58 -30.94 8.58
N LEU A 179 29.87 -30.89 8.24
CA LEU A 179 30.93 -30.50 9.18
C LEU A 179 30.70 -29.10 9.75
N THR A 180 30.24 -28.18 8.91
CA THR A 180 29.96 -26.81 9.31
C THR A 180 28.80 -26.74 10.31
N ASN A 181 27.74 -27.50 10.08
CA ASN A 181 26.61 -27.62 11.00
C ASN A 181 27.03 -28.22 12.35
N CYS A 182 27.93 -29.22 12.36
CA CYS A 182 28.51 -29.77 13.58
C CYS A 182 29.16 -28.66 14.43
N TYR A 183 30.04 -27.84 13.82
CA TYR A 183 30.69 -26.73 14.53
C TYR A 183 29.71 -25.60 14.92
N TYR A 184 28.70 -25.31 14.11
CA TYR A 184 27.72 -24.26 14.38
C TYR A 184 26.77 -24.61 15.53
N LYS A 185 26.27 -25.85 15.56
CA LYS A 185 25.33 -26.34 16.55
C LYS A 185 26.01 -26.93 17.80
N GLY A 186 27.28 -27.32 17.69
CA GLY A 186 27.96 -28.13 18.70
C GLY A 186 27.47 -29.58 18.73
N GLU A 187 26.91 -30.06 17.62
CA GLU A 187 26.53 -31.46 17.45
C GLU A 187 27.78 -32.24 17.07
N GLU A 188 28.15 -33.26 17.85
CA GLU A 188 29.34 -34.10 17.65
C GLU A 188 30.72 -33.45 17.93
N THR A 189 30.78 -32.13 18.16
CA THR A 189 31.97 -31.32 18.52
C THR A 189 31.58 -30.20 19.48
N GLU A 190 32.54 -29.58 20.16
CA GLU A 190 32.29 -28.29 20.81
C GLU A 190 31.87 -27.25 19.77
N LYS A 191 30.92 -26.39 20.16
CA LYS A 191 30.42 -25.29 19.34
C LYS A 191 31.56 -24.29 19.08
N ASP A 192 31.95 -24.14 17.82
CA ASP A 192 33.01 -23.24 17.38
C ASP A 192 32.55 -22.43 16.17
N LEU A 193 32.06 -21.22 16.44
CA LEU A 193 31.52 -20.33 15.41
C LEU A 193 32.60 -19.81 14.44
N LYS A 194 33.87 -19.75 14.86
CA LYS A 194 34.97 -19.31 13.98
C LYS A 194 35.32 -20.41 12.98
N LYS A 195 35.38 -21.66 13.43
CA LYS A 195 35.54 -22.81 12.52
C LYS A 195 34.34 -22.98 11.61
N ALA A 196 33.12 -22.84 12.14
CA ALA A 196 31.92 -22.87 11.31
C ALA A 196 31.96 -21.80 10.22
N PHE A 197 32.35 -20.56 10.55
CA PHE A 197 32.51 -19.47 9.58
C PHE A 197 33.56 -19.80 8.50
N HIS A 198 34.73 -20.30 8.89
CA HIS A 198 35.79 -20.72 7.96
C HIS A 198 35.31 -21.82 7.00
N TRP A 199 34.60 -22.82 7.51
CA TRP A 199 34.09 -23.91 6.68
C TRP A 199 32.91 -23.47 5.79
N TYR A 200 32.04 -22.56 6.25
CA TYR A 200 31.05 -21.93 5.39
C TYR A 200 31.72 -21.22 4.21
N GLN A 201 32.74 -20.39 4.45
CA GLN A 201 33.49 -19.73 3.39
C GLN A 201 34.06 -20.72 2.36
N LYS A 202 34.68 -21.81 2.80
CA LYS A 202 35.18 -22.85 1.88
C LYS A 202 34.05 -23.53 1.08
N SER A 203 32.93 -23.82 1.72
CA SER A 203 31.79 -24.46 1.05
C SER A 203 31.08 -23.57 0.03
N THR A 204 31.25 -22.24 0.10
CA THR A 204 30.67 -21.30 -0.88
C THR A 204 31.36 -21.30 -2.25
N ILE A 205 32.60 -21.79 -2.35
CA ILE A 205 33.42 -21.75 -3.57
C ILE A 205 32.77 -22.51 -4.74
N ASN A 206 31.90 -23.50 -4.46
CA ASN A 206 31.24 -24.33 -5.48
C ASN A 206 29.71 -24.21 -5.51
N GLY A 207 29.12 -23.15 -4.93
CA GLY A 207 27.74 -22.76 -5.24
C GLY A 207 26.60 -23.32 -4.38
N SER A 208 26.87 -23.88 -3.19
CA SER A 208 25.79 -24.29 -2.27
C SER A 208 25.01 -23.06 -1.77
N GLU A 209 23.73 -22.97 -2.16
CA GLU A 209 22.84 -21.86 -1.83
C GLU A 209 22.53 -21.79 -0.33
N GLU A 210 22.54 -22.94 0.35
CA GLU A 210 22.38 -23.06 1.81
C GLU A 210 23.59 -22.49 2.55
N ALA A 211 24.80 -22.85 2.10
CA ALA A 211 26.04 -22.34 2.67
C ALA A 211 26.17 -20.82 2.49
N GLN A 212 25.80 -20.31 1.32
CA GLN A 212 25.80 -18.87 1.02
C GLN A 212 24.83 -18.11 1.94
N TYR A 213 23.60 -18.60 2.12
CA TYR A 213 22.63 -17.95 3.01
C TYR A 213 23.04 -18.04 4.50
N ASN A 214 23.55 -19.18 4.94
CA ASN A 214 24.02 -19.31 6.32
C ASN A 214 25.25 -18.44 6.61
N LEU A 215 26.15 -18.28 5.63
CA LEU A 215 27.25 -17.32 5.72
C LEU A 215 26.73 -15.87 5.83
N ALA A 216 25.70 -15.51 5.05
CA ALA A 216 25.05 -14.21 5.17
C ALA A 216 24.46 -13.99 6.58
N SER A 217 23.80 -15.01 7.14
CA SER A 217 23.27 -14.98 8.51
C SER A 217 24.36 -14.83 9.58
N LEU A 218 25.54 -15.45 9.40
CA LEU A 218 26.67 -15.27 10.30
C LEU A 218 27.21 -13.84 10.28
N TYR A 219 27.35 -13.25 9.09
CA TYR A 219 27.69 -11.83 8.96
C TYR A 219 26.64 -10.94 9.62
N TYR A 220 25.34 -11.18 9.39
CA TYR A 220 24.26 -10.36 9.96
C TYR A 220 24.27 -10.37 11.49
N ASN A 221 24.51 -11.54 12.09
CA ASN A 221 24.51 -11.70 13.54
C ASN A 221 25.86 -11.38 14.21
N GLY A 222 26.91 -11.05 13.44
CA GLY A 222 28.27 -10.89 13.98
C GLY A 222 28.81 -12.16 14.68
N LYS A 223 28.39 -13.35 14.22
CA LYS A 223 28.74 -14.63 14.85
C LYS A 223 29.99 -15.21 14.19
N GLY A 224 31.12 -15.14 14.88
CA GLY A 224 32.42 -15.61 14.37
C GLY A 224 33.14 -14.61 13.44
N THR A 225 32.54 -13.43 13.22
CA THR A 225 33.04 -12.30 12.41
C THR A 225 32.35 -11.00 12.87
N GLU A 226 32.78 -9.84 12.41
CA GLU A 226 32.05 -8.56 12.58
C GLU A 226 30.78 -8.52 11.71
N ASN A 227 29.80 -7.70 12.14
CA ASN A 227 28.60 -7.42 11.37
C ASN A 227 28.92 -6.46 10.21
N VAL A 228 28.86 -6.98 8.99
CA VAL A 228 29.18 -6.24 7.76
C VAL A 228 28.04 -6.42 6.76
N LEU A 229 27.11 -5.46 6.74
CA LEU A 229 25.88 -5.52 5.95
C LEU A 229 26.14 -5.67 4.44
N GLU A 230 27.23 -5.10 3.91
CA GLU A 230 27.64 -5.26 2.51
C GLU A 230 27.94 -6.73 2.18
N LYS A 231 28.55 -7.47 3.11
CA LYS A 231 28.80 -8.90 2.94
C LYS A 231 27.53 -9.73 3.11
N VAL A 232 26.62 -9.33 4.00
CA VAL A 232 25.29 -9.96 4.10
C VAL A 232 24.57 -9.83 2.76
N PHE A 233 24.51 -8.62 2.21
CA PHE A 233 23.90 -8.34 0.92
C PHE A 233 24.53 -9.18 -0.19
N TYR A 234 25.86 -9.19 -0.29
CA TYR A 234 26.59 -9.97 -1.31
C TYR A 234 26.24 -11.46 -1.26
N TRP A 235 26.28 -12.07 -0.08
CA TRP A 235 26.01 -13.51 0.07
C TRP A 235 24.53 -13.86 -0.10
N CYS A 236 23.62 -12.99 0.34
CA CYS A 236 22.19 -13.10 0.03
C CYS A 236 21.95 -13.01 -1.48
N GLN A 237 22.67 -12.13 -2.19
CA GLN A 237 22.57 -12.03 -3.64
C GLN A 237 22.96 -13.34 -4.33
N LYS A 238 24.11 -13.92 -3.96
CA LYS A 238 24.57 -15.19 -4.52
C LYS A 238 23.62 -16.35 -4.21
N ALA A 239 23.14 -16.44 -2.97
CA ALA A 239 22.17 -17.47 -2.59
C ALA A 239 20.84 -17.33 -3.35
N ALA A 240 20.36 -16.09 -3.55
CA ALA A 240 19.13 -15.82 -4.28
C ALA A 240 19.26 -16.11 -5.79
N GLU A 241 20.41 -15.80 -6.40
CA GLU A 241 20.75 -16.17 -7.78
C GLU A 241 20.68 -17.70 -7.97
N ASN A 242 21.04 -18.47 -6.94
CA ASN A 242 20.98 -19.94 -6.92
C ASN A 242 19.63 -20.52 -6.43
N GLY A 243 18.59 -19.69 -6.25
CA GLY A 243 17.24 -20.18 -5.95
C GLY A 243 16.84 -20.21 -4.48
N LYS A 244 17.70 -19.77 -3.54
CA LYS A 244 17.36 -19.76 -2.11
C LYS A 244 16.29 -18.71 -1.78
N HIS A 245 15.06 -19.17 -1.56
CA HIS A 245 13.90 -18.30 -1.31
C HIS A 245 14.02 -17.42 -0.05
N TYR A 246 14.70 -17.88 1.01
CA TYR A 246 15.00 -17.02 2.16
C TYR A 246 15.93 -15.85 1.81
N ALA A 247 16.93 -16.09 0.97
CA ALA A 247 17.84 -15.05 0.51
C ALA A 247 17.14 -14.06 -0.42
N MET A 248 16.23 -14.54 -1.28
CA MET A 248 15.36 -13.68 -2.09
C MET A 248 14.50 -12.75 -1.23
N ASN A 249 13.90 -13.26 -0.14
CA ASN A 249 13.15 -12.42 0.79
C ASN A 249 14.05 -11.38 1.48
N SER A 250 15.25 -11.76 1.91
CA SER A 250 16.23 -10.83 2.48
C SER A 250 16.63 -9.72 1.49
N LEU A 251 16.86 -10.05 0.21
CA LEU A 251 17.12 -9.03 -0.81
C LEU A 251 15.95 -8.08 -1.00
N ALA A 252 14.72 -8.59 -0.96
CA ALA A 252 13.53 -7.76 -1.04
C ALA A 252 13.53 -6.70 0.06
N THR A 253 13.83 -7.09 1.30
CA THR A 253 13.96 -6.16 2.44
C THR A 253 15.10 -5.15 2.25
N PHE A 254 16.27 -5.58 1.77
CA PHE A 254 17.39 -4.65 1.52
C PHE A 254 17.01 -3.56 0.51
N TYR A 255 16.37 -3.94 -0.60
CA TYR A 255 15.89 -2.97 -1.60
C TYR A 255 14.73 -2.11 -1.09
N TYR A 256 13.88 -2.65 -0.21
CA TYR A 256 12.76 -1.91 0.39
C TYR A 256 13.23 -0.81 1.33
N ASN A 257 14.16 -1.13 2.23
CA ASN A 257 14.68 -0.21 3.25
C ASN A 257 15.72 0.76 2.69
N GLY A 258 16.54 0.31 1.73
CA GLY A 258 17.63 1.10 1.16
C GLY A 258 18.86 1.22 2.08
N GLU A 259 19.14 0.20 2.90
CA GLU A 259 20.21 0.24 3.92
C GLU A 259 21.63 0.07 3.35
N VAL A 260 21.80 -0.80 2.34
CA VAL A 260 23.10 -1.11 1.70
C VAL A 260 23.15 -0.63 0.25
N THR A 261 21.99 -0.58 -0.40
CA THR A 261 21.78 -0.07 -1.75
C THR A 261 20.76 1.05 -1.70
N GLU A 262 20.67 1.88 -2.74
CA GLU A 262 19.55 2.82 -2.84
C GLU A 262 18.20 2.09 -2.80
N LYS A 263 17.22 2.70 -2.12
CA LYS A 263 15.85 2.18 -2.05
C LYS A 263 15.27 1.98 -3.45
N ASN A 264 14.81 0.77 -3.74
CA ASN A 264 14.28 0.40 -5.05
C ASN A 264 13.07 -0.54 -4.89
N LEU A 265 11.86 0.03 -4.95
CA LEU A 265 10.63 -0.71 -4.72
C LEU A 265 10.35 -1.75 -5.81
N GLU A 266 10.72 -1.50 -7.06
CA GLU A 266 10.53 -2.46 -8.17
C GLU A 266 11.38 -3.72 -7.98
N LYS A 267 12.65 -3.56 -7.58
CA LYS A 267 13.52 -4.69 -7.23
C LYS A 267 13.06 -5.40 -5.96
N ALA A 268 12.59 -4.66 -4.97
CA ALA A 268 12.01 -5.23 -3.76
C ALA A 268 10.81 -6.13 -4.11
N PHE A 269 9.87 -5.62 -4.91
CA PHE A 269 8.73 -6.36 -5.42
C PHE A 269 9.16 -7.59 -6.23
N TYR A 270 10.12 -7.44 -7.15
CA TYR A 270 10.62 -8.54 -7.98
C TYR A 270 11.14 -9.72 -7.14
N TRP A 271 12.00 -9.43 -6.16
CA TRP A 271 12.58 -10.46 -5.31
C TRP A 271 11.56 -11.05 -4.33
N CYS A 272 10.65 -10.22 -3.78
CA CYS A 272 9.56 -10.67 -2.94
C CYS A 272 8.64 -11.63 -3.70
N ARG A 273 8.27 -11.29 -4.94
CA ARG A 273 7.47 -12.16 -5.80
C ARG A 273 8.17 -13.48 -6.10
N LYS A 274 9.46 -13.45 -6.43
CA LYS A 274 10.25 -14.67 -6.63
C LYS A 274 10.31 -15.53 -5.37
N ALA A 275 10.49 -14.93 -4.20
CA ALA A 275 10.51 -15.65 -2.93
C ALA A 275 9.14 -16.29 -2.63
N ALA A 276 8.05 -15.56 -2.84
CA ALA A 276 6.68 -16.03 -2.62
C ALA A 276 6.29 -17.21 -3.55
N ILE A 277 6.70 -17.17 -4.82
CA ILE A 277 6.48 -18.28 -5.78
C ILE A 277 7.26 -19.54 -5.37
N ASN A 278 8.35 -19.39 -4.63
CA ASN A 278 9.11 -20.51 -4.05
C ASN A 278 8.70 -20.81 -2.59
N ASP A 279 7.41 -20.60 -2.27
CA ASP A 279 6.77 -20.92 -0.99
C ASP A 279 7.41 -20.27 0.26
N ASN A 280 8.08 -19.12 0.13
CA ASN A 280 8.51 -18.37 1.31
C ASN A 280 7.32 -17.69 2.00
N HIS A 281 6.90 -18.20 3.16
CA HIS A 281 5.70 -17.71 3.87
C HIS A 281 5.74 -16.22 4.21
N TYR A 282 6.90 -15.67 4.60
CA TYR A 282 7.06 -14.24 4.87
C TYR A 282 6.88 -13.39 3.61
N ALA A 283 7.40 -13.87 2.48
CA ALA A 283 7.30 -13.17 1.21
C ALA A 283 5.89 -13.20 0.62
N ILE A 284 5.09 -14.25 0.90
CA ILE A 284 3.70 -14.35 0.44
C ILE A 284 2.86 -13.21 1.04
N HIS A 285 2.96 -12.96 2.34
CA HIS A 285 2.28 -11.83 2.99
C HIS A 285 2.79 -10.48 2.48
N ASN A 286 4.12 -10.31 2.39
CA ASN A 286 4.71 -9.07 1.89
C ASN A 286 4.28 -8.78 0.44
N LEU A 287 4.18 -9.81 -0.41
CA LEU A 287 3.70 -9.67 -1.79
C LEU A 287 2.26 -9.20 -1.85
N ALA A 288 1.39 -9.71 -0.98
CA ALA A 288 0.02 -9.24 -0.86
C ALA A 288 -0.05 -7.75 -0.49
N THR A 289 0.83 -7.31 0.41
CA THR A 289 0.97 -5.90 0.83
C THR A 289 1.50 -5.01 -0.30
N PHE A 290 2.49 -5.47 -1.07
CA PHE A 290 2.97 -4.75 -2.26
C PHE A 290 1.84 -4.48 -3.26
N TYR A 291 1.00 -5.49 -3.54
CA TYR A 291 -0.17 -5.32 -4.40
C TYR A 291 -1.25 -4.42 -3.79
N TYR A 292 -1.46 -4.48 -2.48
CA TYR A 292 -2.44 -3.64 -1.77
C TYR A 292 -2.10 -2.14 -1.88
N ASN A 293 -0.82 -1.81 -1.65
CA ASN A 293 -0.33 -0.43 -1.66
C ASN A 293 0.05 0.08 -3.07
N GLY A 294 0.29 -0.83 -4.02
CA GLY A 294 0.90 -0.46 -5.31
C GLY A 294 2.36 -0.04 -5.17
N GLU A 295 3.10 -0.70 -4.29
CA GLU A 295 4.52 -0.41 -4.05
C GLU A 295 5.37 -1.25 -5.03
N GLY A 296 6.18 -0.59 -5.86
CA GLY A 296 7.03 -1.31 -6.84
C GLY A 296 6.28 -2.06 -7.94
N THR A 297 4.95 -1.92 -7.99
CA THR A 297 4.03 -2.49 -8.99
C THR A 297 2.74 -1.66 -9.00
N GLU A 298 1.83 -1.93 -9.95
CA GLU A 298 0.51 -1.29 -9.94
C GLU A 298 -0.36 -1.84 -8.80
N ARG A 299 -1.18 -0.98 -8.18
CA ARG A 299 -2.11 -1.38 -7.14
C ARG A 299 -3.14 -2.38 -7.71
N ASP A 300 -3.22 -3.55 -7.09
CA ASP A 300 -4.08 -4.66 -7.54
C ASP A 300 -4.70 -5.36 -6.32
N LEU A 301 -5.93 -4.98 -5.99
CA LEU A 301 -6.61 -5.45 -4.79
C LEU A 301 -7.05 -6.92 -4.92
N GLU A 302 -7.36 -7.40 -6.11
CA GLU A 302 -7.72 -8.81 -6.35
C GLU A 302 -6.52 -9.73 -6.13
N LYS A 303 -5.34 -9.36 -6.63
CA LYS A 303 -4.10 -10.08 -6.34
C LYS A 303 -3.72 -9.99 -4.87
N SER A 304 -3.91 -8.82 -4.26
CA SER A 304 -3.68 -8.65 -2.83
C SER A 304 -4.53 -9.62 -2.01
N PHE A 305 -5.84 -9.68 -2.29
CA PHE A 305 -6.77 -10.61 -1.66
C PHE A 305 -6.33 -12.08 -1.86
N TYR A 306 -6.00 -12.47 -3.09
CA TYR A 306 -5.53 -13.82 -3.41
C TYR A 306 -4.27 -14.22 -2.61
N TRP A 307 -3.27 -13.33 -2.55
CA TRP A 307 -2.02 -13.61 -1.83
C TRP A 307 -2.20 -13.58 -0.31
N HIS A 308 -3.08 -12.74 0.24
CA HIS A 308 -3.45 -12.80 1.65
C HIS A 308 -4.16 -14.12 1.99
N GLN A 309 -5.08 -14.59 1.13
CA GLN A 309 -5.72 -15.89 1.32
C GLN A 309 -4.69 -17.04 1.34
N LYS A 310 -3.67 -16.97 0.47
CA LYS A 310 -2.54 -17.91 0.48
C LYS A 310 -1.70 -17.82 1.76
N ALA A 311 -1.43 -16.63 2.26
CA ALA A 311 -0.67 -16.46 3.51
C ALA A 311 -1.42 -17.03 4.73
N VAL A 312 -2.76 -16.98 4.75
CA VAL A 312 -3.58 -17.59 5.81
C VAL A 312 -3.41 -19.11 5.90
N GLU A 313 -3.17 -19.80 4.78
CA GLU A 313 -2.91 -21.26 4.78
C GLU A 313 -1.68 -21.63 5.62
N TYR A 314 -0.75 -20.69 5.81
CA TYR A 314 0.48 -20.85 6.60
C TYR A 314 0.36 -20.32 8.04
N GLY A 315 -0.83 -19.91 8.48
CA GLY A 315 -1.08 -19.46 9.85
C GLY A 315 -0.59 -18.04 10.15
N ASP A 316 -0.36 -17.20 9.14
CA ASP A 316 0.02 -15.79 9.36
C ASP A 316 -1.17 -14.98 9.91
N GLU A 317 -1.09 -14.60 11.19
CA GLU A 317 -2.13 -13.82 11.86
C GLU A 317 -2.36 -12.44 11.22
N LYS A 318 -1.32 -11.79 10.70
CA LYS A 318 -1.46 -10.49 10.01
C LYS A 318 -2.23 -10.68 8.72
N ALA A 319 -1.96 -11.75 7.98
CA ALA A 319 -2.70 -12.07 6.77
C ALA A 319 -4.19 -12.37 7.06
N ILE A 320 -4.52 -13.00 8.20
CA ILE A 320 -5.91 -13.21 8.61
C ILE A 320 -6.61 -11.86 8.86
N CYS A 321 -5.95 -10.91 9.55
CA CYS A 321 -6.47 -9.55 9.73
C CYS A 321 -6.70 -8.83 8.39
N CYS A 322 -5.73 -8.89 7.49
CA CYS A 322 -5.85 -8.28 6.16
C CYS A 322 -6.98 -8.92 5.34
N LEU A 323 -7.13 -10.24 5.40
CA LEU A 323 -8.22 -10.96 4.74
C LEU A 323 -9.59 -10.56 5.30
N ALA A 324 -9.70 -10.42 6.62
CA ALA A 324 -10.92 -9.93 7.27
C ALA A 324 -11.25 -8.48 6.84
N ASN A 325 -10.24 -7.63 6.68
CA ASN A 325 -10.40 -6.28 6.13
C ASN A 325 -10.92 -6.29 4.69
N HIS A 326 -10.36 -7.14 3.81
CA HIS A 326 -10.86 -7.29 2.43
C HIS A 326 -12.35 -7.64 2.40
N TYR A 327 -12.79 -8.59 3.24
CA TYR A 327 -14.21 -8.95 3.33
C TYR A 327 -15.08 -7.84 3.94
N LYS A 328 -14.56 -7.10 4.93
CA LYS A 328 -15.28 -5.99 5.57
C LYS A 328 -15.51 -4.82 4.60
N SER A 329 -14.49 -4.44 3.85
CA SER A 329 -14.54 -3.30 2.93
C SER A 329 -15.10 -3.65 1.55
N GLY A 330 -14.98 -4.91 1.12
CA GLY A 330 -15.24 -5.32 -0.26
C GLY A 330 -14.11 -4.89 -1.22
N GLU A 331 -12.90 -4.66 -0.72
CA GLU A 331 -11.74 -4.34 -1.55
C GLU A 331 -11.11 -5.61 -2.09
N GLY A 332 -11.02 -5.76 -3.41
CA GLY A 332 -10.41 -6.94 -4.06
C GLY A 332 -11.23 -8.22 -4.00
N THR A 333 -12.40 -8.19 -3.35
CA THR A 333 -13.37 -9.28 -3.28
C THR A 333 -14.76 -8.70 -3.00
N GLU A 334 -15.81 -9.51 -3.07
CA GLU A 334 -17.16 -9.06 -2.68
C GLU A 334 -17.22 -8.82 -1.16
N LYS A 335 -17.91 -7.75 -0.76
CA LYS A 335 -18.14 -7.45 0.66
C LYS A 335 -18.92 -8.60 1.31
N ASP A 336 -18.35 -9.16 2.38
CA ASP A 336 -18.89 -10.30 3.10
C ASP A 336 -18.64 -10.10 4.61
N SER A 337 -19.57 -9.38 5.25
CA SER A 337 -19.42 -9.04 6.68
C SER A 337 -19.44 -10.29 7.57
N GLU A 338 -20.10 -11.39 7.17
CA GLU A 338 -20.13 -12.64 7.93
C GLU A 338 -18.75 -13.32 7.94
N LYS A 339 -18.07 -13.37 6.78
CA LYS A 339 -16.68 -13.86 6.72
C LYS A 339 -15.71 -12.95 7.47
N ALA A 340 -15.88 -11.63 7.36
CA ALA A 340 -15.07 -10.69 8.14
C ALA A 340 -15.24 -10.95 9.64
N PHE A 341 -16.49 -11.11 10.10
CA PHE A 341 -16.82 -11.44 11.48
C PHE A 341 -16.16 -12.75 11.92
N TYR A 342 -16.29 -13.82 11.14
CA TYR A 342 -15.68 -15.12 11.43
C TYR A 342 -14.16 -15.03 11.61
N TRP A 343 -13.46 -14.35 10.71
CA TRP A 343 -12.00 -14.23 10.79
C TRP A 343 -11.53 -13.36 11.96
N TYR A 344 -12.23 -12.24 12.22
CA TYR A 344 -11.94 -11.42 13.38
C TYR A 344 -12.21 -12.15 14.70
N GLN A 345 -13.29 -12.92 14.78
CA GLN A 345 -13.60 -13.72 15.95
C GLN A 345 -12.47 -14.72 16.25
N LYS A 346 -12.05 -15.48 15.24
CA LYS A 346 -10.99 -16.48 15.39
C LYS A 346 -9.67 -15.88 15.91
N LEU A 347 -9.28 -14.71 15.41
CA LEU A 347 -8.07 -14.01 15.88
C LEU A 347 -8.23 -13.38 17.26
N ALA A 348 -9.40 -12.78 17.53
CA ALA A 348 -9.67 -12.11 18.80
C ALA A 348 -9.64 -13.09 19.98
N GLU A 349 -10.14 -14.31 19.77
CA GLU A 349 -10.10 -15.43 20.74
C GLU A 349 -8.66 -15.88 21.07
N ASN A 350 -7.72 -15.72 20.13
CA ASN A 350 -6.30 -15.97 20.35
C ASN A 350 -5.54 -14.79 20.99
N GLY A 351 -6.24 -13.69 21.33
CA GLY A 351 -5.64 -12.54 22.00
C GLY A 351 -5.17 -11.41 21.09
N ASN A 352 -5.44 -11.47 19.78
CA ASN A 352 -5.02 -10.43 18.85
C ASN A 352 -5.80 -9.12 19.08
N GLU A 353 -5.09 -8.05 19.45
CA GLU A 353 -5.67 -6.76 19.84
C GLU A 353 -6.48 -6.09 18.72
N ILE A 354 -5.92 -6.04 17.51
CA ILE A 354 -6.55 -5.41 16.33
C ILE A 354 -7.84 -6.16 15.97
N ALA A 355 -7.82 -7.49 16.08
CA ALA A 355 -9.00 -8.31 15.84
C ALA A 355 -10.06 -8.11 16.93
N GLN A 356 -9.68 -8.00 18.21
CA GLN A 356 -10.61 -7.71 19.31
C GLN A 356 -11.32 -6.37 19.10
N TYR A 357 -10.59 -5.33 18.71
CA TYR A 357 -11.14 -4.02 18.36
C TYR A 357 -12.14 -4.12 17.20
N ASN A 358 -11.74 -4.76 16.10
CA ASN A 358 -12.61 -4.88 14.93
C ASN A 358 -13.85 -5.71 15.22
N LEU A 359 -13.72 -6.80 15.98
CA LEU A 359 -14.85 -7.62 16.42
C LEU A 359 -15.81 -6.84 17.31
N ALA A 360 -15.29 -6.01 18.21
CA ALA A 360 -16.10 -5.14 19.04
C ALA A 360 -16.92 -4.16 18.20
N SER A 361 -16.29 -3.55 17.19
CA SER A 361 -16.95 -2.66 16.23
C SER A 361 -18.05 -3.38 15.43
N LEU A 362 -17.81 -4.62 14.99
CA LEU A 362 -18.81 -5.42 14.28
C LEU A 362 -20.03 -5.72 15.15
N TYR A 363 -19.83 -6.09 16.42
CA TYR A 363 -20.94 -6.26 17.38
C TYR A 363 -21.67 -4.95 17.69
N TYR A 364 -20.94 -3.83 17.76
CA TYR A 364 -21.52 -2.51 18.05
C TYR A 364 -22.44 -2.03 16.92
N ASN A 365 -22.03 -2.26 15.67
CA ASN A 365 -22.79 -1.89 14.47
C ASN A 365 -23.82 -2.93 14.05
N GLY A 366 -23.67 -4.20 14.45
CA GLY A 366 -24.45 -5.32 13.92
C GLY A 366 -24.04 -5.69 12.49
N GLU A 367 -22.75 -5.63 12.19
CA GLU A 367 -22.19 -5.96 10.87
C GLU A 367 -21.70 -7.42 10.85
N GLY A 368 -22.31 -8.25 9.99
CA GLY A 368 -21.94 -9.68 9.89
C GLY A 368 -22.43 -10.55 11.06
N THR A 369 -23.10 -9.94 12.02
CA THR A 369 -23.75 -10.59 13.16
C THR A 369 -24.86 -9.68 13.70
N GLU A 370 -25.67 -10.17 14.65
CA GLU A 370 -26.65 -9.34 15.34
C GLU A 370 -25.96 -8.29 16.24
N LYS A 371 -26.51 -7.08 16.26
CA LYS A 371 -26.02 -6.01 17.13
C LYS A 371 -26.12 -6.42 18.60
N ASP A 372 -24.99 -6.45 19.29
CA ASP A 372 -24.88 -6.84 20.70
C ASP A 372 -23.91 -5.90 21.43
N LEU A 373 -24.45 -4.85 22.05
CA LEU A 373 -23.66 -3.85 22.76
C LEU A 373 -22.92 -4.44 23.97
N LYS A 374 -23.43 -5.50 24.61
CA LYS A 374 -22.75 -6.13 25.76
C LYS A 374 -21.50 -6.87 25.31
N LYS A 375 -21.58 -7.61 24.19
CA LYS A 375 -20.40 -8.25 23.59
C LYS A 375 -19.42 -7.24 23.01
N ALA A 376 -19.92 -6.17 22.38
CA ALA A 376 -19.07 -5.07 21.92
C ALA A 376 -18.26 -4.48 23.08
N PHE A 377 -18.93 -4.15 24.18
CA PHE A 377 -18.29 -3.64 25.40
C PHE A 377 -17.24 -4.62 25.94
N TYR A 378 -17.56 -5.91 26.04
CA TYR A 378 -16.61 -6.94 26.50
C TYR A 378 -15.33 -6.97 25.65
N TRP A 379 -15.45 -6.93 24.33
CA TRP A 379 -14.29 -6.97 23.43
C TRP A 379 -13.50 -5.65 23.39
N TYR A 380 -14.18 -4.50 23.44
CA TYR A 380 -13.51 -3.20 23.61
C TYR A 380 -12.72 -3.15 24.92
N GLN A 381 -13.29 -3.68 26.02
CA GLN A 381 -12.61 -3.74 27.30
C GLN A 381 -11.35 -4.61 27.24
N LYS A 382 -11.46 -5.83 26.70
CA LYS A 382 -10.32 -6.74 26.49
C LYS A 382 -9.17 -6.09 25.70
N SER A 383 -9.53 -5.34 24.65
CA SER A 383 -8.56 -4.68 23.79
C SER A 383 -7.90 -3.46 24.47
N ALA A 384 -8.68 -2.65 25.20
CA ALA A 384 -8.18 -1.47 25.93
C ALA A 384 -7.17 -1.79 27.05
N GLU A 385 -7.27 -2.98 27.66
CA GLU A 385 -6.35 -3.44 28.72
C GLU A 385 -4.90 -3.57 28.24
N ASN A 386 -4.67 -3.71 26.92
CA ASN A 386 -3.33 -3.84 26.32
C ASN A 386 -2.62 -2.51 26.01
N GLY A 387 -3.28 -1.37 26.23
CA GLY A 387 -2.60 -0.06 26.27
C GLY A 387 -2.90 0.91 25.12
N ASN A 388 -3.61 0.49 24.08
CA ASN A 388 -3.94 1.34 22.93
C ASN A 388 -4.84 2.51 23.32
N GLU A 389 -4.35 3.72 23.07
CA GLU A 389 -4.92 4.96 23.54
C GLU A 389 -6.28 5.29 22.89
N GLU A 390 -6.49 4.96 21.62
CA GLU A 390 -7.77 5.14 20.92
C GLU A 390 -8.84 4.21 21.51
N ILE A 391 -8.47 2.96 21.79
CA ILE A 391 -9.40 1.96 22.33
C ILE A 391 -9.77 2.28 23.77
N GLN A 392 -8.82 2.80 24.56
CA GLN A 392 -9.10 3.32 25.90
C GLN A 392 -10.08 4.51 25.89
N TYR A 393 -9.97 5.40 24.90
CA TYR A 393 -10.92 6.49 24.69
C TYR A 393 -12.32 5.96 24.34
N ILE A 394 -12.42 4.97 23.43
CA ILE A 394 -13.71 4.36 23.08
C ILE A 394 -14.36 3.72 24.32
N LEU A 395 -13.58 2.96 25.10
CA LEU A 395 -14.07 2.35 26.34
C LEU A 395 -14.56 3.40 27.35
N ALA A 396 -13.84 4.52 27.49
CA ALA A 396 -14.25 5.63 28.33
C ALA A 396 -15.61 6.20 27.88
N SER A 397 -15.80 6.39 26.57
CA SER A 397 -17.07 6.85 25.99
C SER A 397 -18.22 5.86 26.21
N LEU A 398 -17.97 4.54 26.12
CA LEU A 398 -18.97 3.51 26.43
C LEU A 398 -19.44 3.59 27.89
N TYR A 399 -18.50 3.78 28.85
CA TYR A 399 -18.85 4.01 30.26
C TYR A 399 -19.57 5.35 30.48
N TYR A 400 -19.20 6.39 29.74
CA TYR A 400 -19.80 7.72 29.83
C TYR A 400 -21.28 7.72 29.40
N ASN A 401 -21.57 7.00 28.31
CA ASN A 401 -22.91 6.89 27.74
C ASN A 401 -23.73 5.75 28.39
N GLY A 402 -23.08 4.75 29.00
CA GLY A 402 -23.76 3.54 29.48
C GLY A 402 -24.14 2.61 28.32
N GLU A 403 -23.27 2.50 27.32
CA GLU A 403 -23.50 1.66 26.14
C GLU A 403 -22.89 0.28 26.35
N GLY A 404 -23.73 -0.76 26.36
CA GLY A 404 -23.28 -2.14 26.63
C GLY A 404 -22.96 -2.46 28.09
N THR A 405 -22.93 -1.44 28.95
CA THR A 405 -22.72 -1.51 30.40
C THR A 405 -23.58 -0.45 31.11
N GLU A 406 -23.64 -0.49 32.44
CA GLU A 406 -24.17 0.64 33.22
C GLU A 406 -23.28 1.88 33.08
N LYS A 407 -23.91 3.06 33.01
CA LYS A 407 -23.21 4.35 32.97
C LYS A 407 -22.41 4.55 34.26
N ASP A 408 -21.10 4.75 34.11
CA ASP A 408 -20.16 4.94 35.23
C ASP A 408 -19.17 6.06 34.89
N LEU A 409 -19.51 7.28 35.33
CA LEU A 409 -18.69 8.46 35.06
C LEU A 409 -17.31 8.38 35.71
N LYS A 410 -17.16 7.66 36.85
CA LYS A 410 -15.85 7.52 37.50
C LYS A 410 -14.92 6.63 36.68
N LYS A 411 -15.45 5.52 36.14
CA LYS A 411 -14.69 4.67 35.21
C LYS A 411 -14.42 5.37 33.88
N ALA A 412 -15.39 6.11 33.35
CA ALA A 412 -15.19 6.93 32.15
C ALA A 412 -14.04 7.92 32.35
N PHE A 413 -14.06 8.67 33.45
CA PHE A 413 -12.98 9.58 33.83
C PHE A 413 -11.61 8.87 33.93
N HIS A 414 -11.55 7.73 34.60
CA HIS A 414 -10.33 6.93 34.74
C HIS A 414 -9.75 6.50 33.39
N TRP A 415 -10.58 6.04 32.46
CA TRP A 415 -10.13 5.61 31.14
C TRP A 415 -9.79 6.78 30.22
N TYR A 416 -10.54 7.89 30.25
CA TYR A 416 -10.13 9.14 29.58
C TYR A 416 -8.78 9.62 30.10
N GLN A 417 -8.54 9.53 31.42
CA GLN A 417 -7.26 9.90 32.00
C GLN A 417 -6.11 9.02 31.49
N LYS A 418 -6.27 7.69 31.47
CA LYS A 418 -5.24 6.78 30.93
C LYS A 418 -4.92 7.05 29.46
N SER A 419 -5.94 7.21 28.63
CA SER A 419 -5.79 7.51 27.20
C SER A 419 -5.10 8.88 26.99
N ALA A 420 -5.48 9.89 27.77
CA ALA A 420 -4.87 11.21 27.76
C ALA A 420 -3.39 11.19 28.23
N GLU A 421 -3.05 10.42 29.26
CA GLU A 421 -1.67 10.25 29.75
C GLU A 421 -0.75 9.63 28.68
N ASN A 422 -1.30 8.78 27.82
CA ASN A 422 -0.60 8.20 26.67
C ASN A 422 -0.56 9.11 25.43
N GLY A 423 -1.17 10.30 25.49
CA GLY A 423 -1.07 11.31 24.43
C GLY A 423 -2.27 11.44 23.50
N TYR A 424 -3.37 10.71 23.72
CA TYR A 424 -4.54 10.78 22.82
C TYR A 424 -5.35 12.06 23.03
N HIS A 425 -5.42 12.88 21.98
CA HIS A 425 -5.96 14.23 22.07
C HIS A 425 -7.44 14.29 22.47
N ASP A 426 -8.30 13.49 21.83
CA ASP A 426 -9.75 13.53 22.09
C ASP A 426 -10.07 13.10 23.53
N ALA A 427 -9.29 12.17 24.09
CA ALA A 427 -9.40 11.81 25.49
C ALA A 427 -8.98 12.95 26.42
N MET A 428 -7.98 13.75 26.05
CA MET A 428 -7.62 14.94 26.85
C MET A 428 -8.73 16.01 26.81
N VAL A 429 -9.42 16.18 25.68
CA VAL A 429 -10.59 17.07 25.55
C VAL A 429 -11.74 16.58 26.45
N CYS A 430 -12.08 15.29 26.37
CA CYS A 430 -13.10 14.69 27.22
C CYS A 430 -12.75 14.77 28.71
N LEU A 431 -11.47 14.56 29.07
CA LEU A 431 -10.98 14.69 30.45
C LEU A 431 -11.11 16.14 30.96
N SER A 432 -10.82 17.12 30.11
CA SER A 432 -11.01 18.54 30.41
C SER A 432 -12.47 18.87 30.72
N ASN A 433 -13.40 18.37 29.89
CA ASN A 433 -14.84 18.51 30.10
C ASN A 433 -15.27 17.84 31.42
N CYS A 434 -14.71 16.67 31.75
CA CYS A 434 -14.99 16.01 33.02
C CYS A 434 -14.59 16.89 34.22
N TYR A 435 -13.43 17.54 34.18
CA TYR A 435 -13.00 18.48 35.22
C TYR A 435 -13.83 19.78 35.25
N TYR A 436 -14.30 20.28 34.12
CA TYR A 436 -15.16 21.47 34.05
C TYR A 436 -16.53 21.22 34.69
N ASN A 437 -17.15 20.11 34.29
CA ASN A 437 -18.50 19.73 34.71
C ASN A 437 -18.54 19.01 36.06
N GLY A 438 -17.41 18.47 36.52
CA GLY A 438 -17.35 17.60 37.70
C GLY A 438 -17.96 16.23 37.42
N GLU A 439 -17.75 15.71 36.22
CA GLU A 439 -18.26 14.41 35.79
C GLU A 439 -17.24 13.32 36.11
N GLY A 440 -17.60 12.40 37.01
CA GLY A 440 -16.70 11.34 37.45
C GLY A 440 -15.55 11.78 38.39
N THR A 441 -15.41 13.09 38.59
CA THR A 441 -14.40 13.73 39.44
C THR A 441 -14.95 15.03 40.05
N GLU A 442 -14.21 15.66 40.96
CA GLU A 442 -14.58 16.98 41.48
C GLU A 442 -14.31 18.07 40.43
N LYS A 443 -15.17 19.10 40.39
CA LYS A 443 -14.97 20.27 39.52
C LYS A 443 -13.61 20.89 39.80
N ASN A 444 -12.79 21.05 38.76
CA ASN A 444 -11.45 21.59 38.88
C ASN A 444 -11.12 22.48 37.68
N LEU A 445 -11.44 23.77 37.81
CA LEU A 445 -11.18 24.79 36.78
C LEU A 445 -9.69 24.94 36.44
N GLU A 446 -8.77 24.63 37.37
CA GLU A 446 -7.32 24.65 37.11
C GLU A 446 -6.91 23.55 36.13
N LYS A 447 -7.55 22.38 36.20
CA LYS A 447 -7.34 21.24 35.28
C LYS A 447 -8.19 21.29 34.00
N THR A 448 -9.17 22.19 33.90
CA THR A 448 -9.97 22.45 32.69
C THR A 448 -9.20 23.25 31.62
N PHE A 449 -8.27 24.12 32.01
CA PHE A 449 -7.47 24.91 31.03
C PHE A 449 -6.46 24.09 30.22
N TYR A 450 -6.48 22.76 30.37
CA TYR A 450 -5.50 21.85 29.79
C TYR A 450 -5.86 21.34 28.39
N CYS A 451 -7.08 21.51 27.86
CA CYS A 451 -7.43 20.90 26.56
C CYS A 451 -8.58 21.47 25.71
N GLY A 452 -8.95 22.75 25.84
CA GLY A 452 -9.94 23.36 24.93
C GLY A 452 -9.37 24.57 24.20
N GLU A 453 -9.30 24.52 22.86
CA GLU A 453 -9.51 25.72 22.06
C GLU A 453 -10.98 26.13 22.27
N GLU A 454 -11.22 27.44 22.44
CA GLU A 454 -12.53 28.07 22.66
C GLU A 454 -13.11 27.98 24.08
N THR A 455 -12.81 28.98 24.92
CA THR A 455 -13.79 29.62 25.83
C THR A 455 -13.20 30.93 26.38
N GLU A 456 -13.21 31.98 25.56
CA GLU A 456 -12.55 33.26 25.87
C GLU A 456 -13.46 34.34 26.50
N LYS A 457 -14.64 34.01 27.06
CA LYS A 457 -15.55 35.09 27.52
C LYS A 457 -15.65 35.35 29.01
N ASP A 458 -15.33 34.40 29.89
CA ASP A 458 -15.51 34.62 31.31
C ASP A 458 -14.41 33.96 32.13
N LEU A 459 -13.32 34.68 32.44
CA LEU A 459 -12.64 34.67 33.76
C LEU A 459 -11.34 35.51 33.77
N LYS A 460 -11.14 36.23 34.87
CA LYS A 460 -9.95 37.04 35.18
C LYS A 460 -8.71 36.15 35.41
N LYS A 461 -7.61 36.47 34.71
CA LYS A 461 -6.19 36.06 34.89
C LYS A 461 -5.90 34.83 35.80
N PRO A 462 -5.38 33.71 35.28
CA PRO A 462 -4.96 32.56 36.09
C PRO A 462 -3.74 32.85 36.98
N SER A 463 -3.63 32.12 38.10
CA SER A 463 -2.59 32.31 39.12
C SER A 463 -1.20 31.83 38.67
N ILE A 464 -0.13 32.39 39.26
CA ILE A 464 1.27 32.21 38.83
C ILE A 464 1.75 30.74 38.89
N GLY A 465 1.20 29.93 39.81
CA GLY A 465 1.56 28.53 39.98
C GLY A 465 1.06 27.62 38.86
N VAL A 466 -0.10 27.94 38.27
CA VAL A 466 -0.73 27.22 37.14
C VAL A 466 0.07 27.45 35.86
N LYS A 467 0.50 28.71 35.65
CA LYS A 467 1.36 29.13 34.53
C LYS A 467 2.68 28.35 34.47
N ASN A 468 3.28 28.10 35.64
CA ASN A 468 4.57 27.43 35.73
C ASN A 468 4.49 25.91 35.50
N ARG A 469 3.38 25.25 35.89
CA ARG A 469 3.19 23.80 35.69
C ARG A 469 2.80 23.44 34.25
N LEU A 470 1.96 24.26 33.61
CA LEU A 470 1.55 24.13 32.21
C LEU A 470 2.77 24.23 31.28
N LYS A 471 3.64 25.21 31.54
CA LYS A 471 4.93 25.36 30.86
C LYS A 471 5.83 24.15 31.04
N MET A 472 5.91 23.56 32.23
CA MET A 472 6.80 22.42 32.50
C MET A 472 6.37 21.13 31.75
N TRP A 473 5.07 20.88 31.63
CA TRP A 473 4.53 19.72 30.89
C TRP A 473 4.63 19.89 29.37
N PHE A 474 4.20 21.03 28.81
CA PHE A 474 4.39 21.29 27.37
C PHE A 474 5.86 21.32 26.99
N GLN A 475 6.72 21.87 27.85
CA GLN A 475 8.15 21.90 27.61
C GLN A 475 8.75 20.49 27.61
N LYS A 476 8.39 19.62 28.57
CA LYS A 476 8.87 18.23 28.59
C LYS A 476 8.37 17.42 27.39
N SER A 477 7.11 17.57 26.99
CA SER A 477 6.56 16.93 25.79
C SER A 477 7.18 17.48 24.50
N ALA A 478 7.39 18.80 24.42
CA ALA A 478 8.05 19.43 23.28
C ALA A 478 9.55 19.04 23.18
N GLU A 479 10.23 18.88 24.32
CA GLU A 479 11.61 18.37 24.43
C GLU A 479 11.71 16.90 24.00
N ASN A 480 10.70 16.09 24.31
CA ASN A 480 10.58 14.69 23.85
C ASN A 480 10.16 14.54 22.38
N GLY A 481 9.95 15.64 21.65
CA GLY A 481 9.71 15.61 20.20
C GLY A 481 8.24 15.66 19.76
N TYR A 482 7.29 15.78 20.69
CA TYR A 482 5.86 15.82 20.34
C TYR A 482 5.49 17.10 19.57
N GLU A 483 4.99 16.93 18.34
CA GLU A 483 4.73 18.01 17.38
C GLU A 483 3.71 19.05 17.87
N LYS A 484 2.55 18.58 18.36
CA LYS A 484 1.49 19.47 18.84
C LYS A 484 1.93 20.30 20.05
N ALA A 485 2.69 19.69 20.96
CA ALA A 485 3.27 20.41 22.11
C ALA A 485 4.28 21.48 21.70
N GLN A 486 5.09 21.25 20.66
CA GLN A 486 6.00 22.26 20.11
C GLN A 486 5.22 23.42 19.46
N TYR A 487 4.13 23.12 18.76
CA TYR A 487 3.26 24.12 18.13
C TYR A 487 2.58 25.01 19.18
N ASP A 488 1.96 24.39 20.19
CA ASP A 488 1.26 25.09 21.26
C ASP A 488 2.22 25.96 22.08
N LEU A 489 3.42 25.45 22.39
CA LEU A 489 4.43 26.19 23.13
C LEU A 489 4.93 27.41 22.34
N ALA A 490 5.07 27.30 21.01
CA ALA A 490 5.40 28.43 20.15
C ALA A 490 4.31 29.51 20.16
N THR A 491 3.03 29.11 20.16
CA THR A 491 1.88 30.01 20.21
C THR A 491 1.73 30.68 21.58
N LEU A 492 1.96 29.96 22.68
CA LEU A 492 1.93 30.49 24.04
C LEU A 492 3.01 31.56 24.26
N TYR A 493 4.26 31.30 23.83
CA TYR A 493 5.33 32.31 23.90
C TYR A 493 5.08 33.52 23.01
N TYR A 494 4.42 33.34 21.86
CA TYR A 494 4.10 34.43 20.94
C TYR A 494 3.01 35.36 21.48
N SER A 495 1.94 34.78 22.02
CA SER A 495 0.77 35.49 22.53
C SER A 495 0.98 36.04 23.95
N GLY A 496 1.92 35.47 24.73
CA GLY A 496 2.05 35.77 26.15
C GLY A 496 0.88 35.22 26.98
N ILE A 497 0.14 34.26 26.43
CA ILE A 497 -0.92 33.55 27.14
C ILE A 497 -0.25 32.49 28.00
N GLY A 498 -0.49 32.51 29.32
CA GLY A 498 0.13 31.57 30.26
C GLY A 498 1.63 31.76 30.55
N THR A 499 2.35 32.63 29.82
CA THR A 499 3.79 32.97 30.03
C THR A 499 4.05 34.44 29.68
N GLU A 500 5.17 35.03 30.08
CA GLU A 500 5.61 36.29 29.48
C GLU A 500 5.83 36.11 27.98
N LYS A 501 5.35 37.07 27.18
CA LYS A 501 5.56 37.11 25.73
C LYS A 501 7.06 37.07 25.45
N ASN A 502 7.50 36.05 24.73
CA ASN A 502 8.92 35.83 24.41
C ASN A 502 9.03 35.42 22.94
N LEU A 503 9.32 36.39 22.08
CA LEU A 503 9.36 36.18 20.64
C LEU A 503 10.52 35.25 20.20
N GLU A 504 11.66 35.28 20.90
CA GLU A 504 12.81 34.41 20.62
C GLU A 504 12.47 32.92 20.87
N LYS A 505 11.79 32.61 21.97
CA LYS A 505 11.36 31.24 22.26
C LYS A 505 10.23 30.78 21.34
N ALA A 506 9.31 31.67 21.00
CA ALA A 506 8.27 31.39 20.00
C ALA A 506 8.89 31.04 18.63
N PHE A 507 9.93 31.78 18.25
CA PHE A 507 10.71 31.54 17.04
C PHE A 507 11.44 30.18 17.12
N TYR A 508 12.19 29.92 18.20
CA TYR A 508 12.91 28.66 18.41
C TYR A 508 12.02 27.42 18.25
N TRP A 509 10.86 27.38 18.91
CA TRP A 509 9.97 26.23 18.84
C TRP A 509 9.29 26.09 17.47
N SER A 510 8.95 27.20 16.81
CA SER A 510 8.43 27.17 15.44
C SER A 510 9.46 26.66 14.44
N GLN A 511 10.73 27.05 14.62
CA GLN A 511 11.84 26.58 13.79
C GLN A 511 12.08 25.09 14.00
N LYS A 512 12.21 24.64 15.24
CA LYS A 512 12.43 23.22 15.57
C LYS A 512 11.34 22.32 15.01
N LEU A 513 10.08 22.74 15.09
CA LEU A 513 8.94 22.00 14.54
C LEU A 513 8.91 22.00 13.01
N ALA A 514 9.23 23.13 12.37
CA ALA A 514 9.26 23.26 10.91
C ALA A 514 10.43 22.49 10.26
N GLU A 515 11.57 22.38 10.94
CA GLU A 515 12.78 21.70 10.44
C GLU A 515 12.73 20.18 10.61
N ASN A 516 12.19 19.66 11.73
CA ASN A 516 12.27 18.24 12.04
C ASN A 516 11.10 17.39 11.53
N ASN A 517 9.89 17.95 11.41
CA ASN A 517 8.67 17.14 11.32
C ASN A 517 7.75 17.47 10.12
N ASN A 518 8.23 18.27 9.16
CA ASN A 518 7.47 18.65 7.95
C ASN A 518 6.07 19.29 8.22
N HIS A 519 5.83 19.79 9.44
CA HIS A 519 4.54 20.31 9.90
C HIS A 519 4.17 21.65 9.24
N SER A 520 3.17 21.62 8.37
CA SER A 520 2.91 22.71 7.40
C SER A 520 2.40 24.01 8.02
N ASN A 521 1.62 23.94 9.10
CA ASN A 521 1.19 25.14 9.86
C ASN A 521 2.36 25.82 10.59
N ALA A 522 3.34 25.04 11.07
CA ALA A 522 4.50 25.59 11.76
C ALA A 522 5.41 26.35 10.79
N MET A 523 5.55 25.85 9.56
CA MET A 523 6.25 26.53 8.47
C MET A 523 5.60 27.88 8.12
N VAL A 524 4.26 27.96 8.09
CA VAL A 524 3.53 29.24 7.89
C VAL A 524 3.81 30.21 9.04
N CYS A 525 3.72 29.74 10.28
CA CYS A 525 4.01 30.56 11.44
C CYS A 525 5.48 31.04 11.45
N LEU A 526 6.43 30.21 11.02
CA LEU A 526 7.83 30.57 10.88
C LEU A 526 8.05 31.61 9.75
N ALA A 527 7.38 31.42 8.61
CA ALA A 527 7.40 32.35 7.48
C ALA A 527 6.89 33.75 7.87
N ASN A 528 5.77 33.80 8.61
CA ASN A 528 5.22 35.04 9.17
C ASN A 528 6.21 35.76 10.10
N ARG A 529 6.99 35.00 10.89
CA ARG A 529 7.97 35.58 11.83
C ARG A 529 9.19 36.14 11.10
N TYR A 530 9.70 35.43 10.10
CA TYR A 530 10.76 35.94 9.23
C TYR A 530 10.32 37.20 8.45
N SER A 531 9.08 37.25 7.95
CA SER A 531 8.59 38.43 7.20
C SER A 531 8.42 39.67 8.08
N LYS A 532 8.15 39.49 9.38
CA LYS A 532 7.99 40.59 10.35
C LYS A 532 9.24 40.90 11.19
N GLY A 533 10.23 40.00 11.23
CA GLY A 533 11.36 40.09 12.15
C GLY A 533 10.98 39.82 13.62
N GLU A 534 10.06 38.88 13.85
CA GLU A 534 9.56 38.56 15.20
C GLU A 534 10.37 37.43 15.84
N GLY A 535 11.28 37.77 16.76
CA GLY A 535 12.16 36.81 17.44
C GLY A 535 13.40 36.40 16.63
N THR A 536 13.61 37.04 15.48
CA THR A 536 14.74 36.90 14.56
C THR A 536 14.88 38.20 13.75
N GLU A 537 15.98 38.39 13.03
CA GLU A 537 16.07 39.42 11.99
C GLU A 537 15.07 39.16 10.85
N LYS A 538 14.58 40.25 10.24
CA LYS A 538 13.63 40.21 9.14
C LYS A 538 14.31 39.69 7.87
N ASP A 539 13.76 38.62 7.30
CA ASP A 539 14.35 37.89 6.16
C ASP A 539 13.24 37.44 5.20
N PHE A 540 13.04 38.20 4.13
CA PHE A 540 11.97 37.97 3.17
C PHE A 540 12.20 36.75 2.27
N GLU A 541 13.46 36.41 2.01
CA GLU A 541 13.80 35.22 1.21
C GLU A 541 13.47 33.94 2.00
N LYS A 542 13.83 33.89 3.28
CA LYS A 542 13.44 32.76 4.15
C LYS A 542 11.93 32.69 4.36
N ALA A 543 11.25 33.83 4.47
CA ALA A 543 9.78 33.85 4.57
C ALA A 543 9.14 33.19 3.33
N LEU A 544 9.57 33.56 2.12
CA LEU A 544 9.10 32.95 0.87
C LEU A 544 9.42 31.46 0.80
N TYR A 545 10.63 31.06 1.15
CA TYR A 545 11.05 29.65 1.18
C TYR A 545 10.11 28.80 2.03
N TRP A 546 9.81 29.24 3.25
CA TRP A 546 8.94 28.50 4.17
C TRP A 546 7.48 28.51 3.73
N TYR A 547 6.95 29.60 3.17
CA TYR A 547 5.63 29.59 2.56
C TYR A 547 5.55 28.62 1.38
N GLU A 548 6.54 28.60 0.47
CA GLU A 548 6.56 27.68 -0.67
C GLU A 548 6.65 26.21 -0.23
N LYS A 549 7.46 25.92 0.80
CA LYS A 549 7.57 24.58 1.37
C LYS A 549 6.26 24.13 2.01
N ALA A 550 5.61 24.99 2.79
CA ALA A 550 4.30 24.72 3.37
C ALA A 550 3.21 24.52 2.30
N ALA A 551 3.24 25.32 1.24
CA ALA A 551 2.30 25.24 0.13
C ALA A 551 2.47 23.96 -0.70
N LYS A 552 3.71 23.47 -0.90
CA LYS A 552 3.98 22.15 -1.50
C LYS A 552 3.42 21.00 -0.66
N ASN A 553 3.36 21.16 0.66
CA ASN A 553 2.70 20.23 1.58
C ASN A 553 1.17 20.40 1.63
N GLY A 554 0.57 21.17 0.72
CA GLY A 554 -0.88 21.34 0.61
C GLY A 554 -1.50 22.32 1.61
N ASN A 555 -0.69 23.11 2.32
CA ASN A 555 -1.21 24.05 3.32
C ASN A 555 -1.95 25.23 2.67
N LYS A 556 -3.27 25.27 2.83
CA LYS A 556 -4.17 26.27 2.24
C LYS A 556 -3.78 27.71 2.64
N THR A 557 -3.40 27.93 3.90
CA THR A 557 -2.98 29.24 4.41
C THR A 557 -1.70 29.72 3.75
N ALA A 558 -0.72 28.83 3.54
CA ALA A 558 0.51 29.14 2.82
C ALA A 558 0.27 29.46 1.34
N ILE A 559 -0.57 28.67 0.66
CA ILE A 559 -0.94 28.88 -0.73
C ILE A 559 -1.61 30.25 -0.90
N ASN A 560 -2.55 30.60 -0.01
CA ASN A 560 -3.22 31.91 -0.02
C ASN A 560 -2.25 33.07 0.29
N ALA A 561 -1.34 32.88 1.24
CA ALA A 561 -0.32 33.86 1.59
C ALA A 561 0.63 34.13 0.40
N LEU A 562 1.07 33.10 -0.32
CA LEU A 562 1.88 33.25 -1.55
C LEU A 562 1.11 33.96 -2.65
N ALA A 563 -0.15 33.58 -2.86
CA ALA A 563 -1.00 34.18 -3.88
C ALA A 563 -1.21 35.69 -3.63
N THR A 564 -1.46 36.05 -2.36
CA THR A 564 -1.59 37.45 -1.92
C THR A 564 -0.28 38.21 -2.06
N THR A 565 0.82 37.60 -1.60
CA THR A 565 2.16 38.20 -1.63
C THR A 565 2.61 38.51 -3.06
N TYR A 566 2.42 37.59 -4.00
CA TYR A 566 2.73 37.81 -5.42
C TYR A 566 1.73 38.74 -6.12
N LYS A 567 0.45 38.78 -5.69
CA LYS A 567 -0.58 39.69 -6.25
C LYS A 567 -0.26 41.15 -5.97
N PHE A 568 0.11 41.45 -4.73
CA PHE A 568 0.31 42.82 -4.24
C PHE A 568 1.77 43.24 -4.15
N GLY A 569 2.72 42.30 -4.29
CA GLY A 569 4.14 42.58 -4.21
C GLY A 569 4.63 42.91 -2.78
N ILE A 570 4.09 42.22 -1.76
CA ILE A 570 4.28 42.59 -0.35
C ILE A 570 5.66 42.17 0.20
N ILE A 571 6.14 40.98 -0.21
CA ILE A 571 7.41 40.36 0.26
C ILE A 571 8.36 40.09 -0.92
N THR A 572 7.85 40.15 -2.15
CA THR A 572 8.57 39.91 -3.41
C THR A 572 7.99 40.83 -4.49
N GLU A 573 8.63 40.91 -5.65
CA GLU A 573 8.09 41.69 -6.77
C GLU A 573 6.70 41.16 -7.19
N LYS A 574 5.82 42.09 -7.55
CA LYS A 574 4.48 41.77 -8.04
C LYS A 574 4.58 40.85 -9.26
N ASN A 575 4.03 39.64 -9.12
CA ASN A 575 4.05 38.61 -10.15
C ASN A 575 2.67 37.95 -10.27
N LEU A 576 1.80 38.56 -11.08
CA LEU A 576 0.41 38.13 -11.24
C LEU A 576 0.31 36.69 -11.78
N LYS A 577 1.26 36.23 -12.60
CA LYS A 577 1.31 34.85 -13.12
C LYS A 577 1.54 33.83 -12.00
N LYS A 578 2.50 34.10 -11.09
CA LYS A 578 2.73 33.24 -9.92
C LYS A 578 1.58 33.32 -8.91
N ALA A 579 0.95 34.48 -8.74
CA ALA A 579 -0.25 34.61 -7.92
C ALA A 579 -1.39 33.73 -8.44
N LEU A 580 -1.64 33.76 -9.76
CA LEU A 580 -2.63 32.91 -10.43
C LEU A 580 -2.32 31.42 -10.28
N TYR A 581 -1.05 31.00 -10.41
CA TYR A 581 -0.63 29.62 -10.19
C TYR A 581 -1.00 29.13 -8.78
N TRP A 582 -0.72 29.92 -7.74
CA TRP A 582 -1.05 29.55 -6.37
C TRP A 582 -2.56 29.59 -6.09
N TYR A 583 -3.32 30.55 -6.64
CA TYR A 583 -4.78 30.51 -6.56
C TYR A 583 -5.39 29.26 -7.23
N GLN A 584 -4.84 28.82 -8.38
CA GLN A 584 -5.26 27.57 -9.02
C GLN A 584 -4.97 26.35 -8.14
N LYS A 585 -3.81 26.30 -7.48
CA LYS A 585 -3.48 25.23 -6.51
C LYS A 585 -4.40 25.22 -5.29
N LEU A 586 -4.85 26.39 -4.83
CA LEU A 586 -5.85 26.51 -3.76
C LEU A 586 -7.20 25.88 -4.18
N ILE A 587 -7.59 26.09 -5.44
CA ILE A 587 -8.83 25.53 -6.02
C ILE A 587 -8.71 24.02 -6.21
N GLU A 588 -7.55 23.51 -6.63
CA GLU A 588 -7.30 22.06 -6.75
C GLU A 588 -7.34 21.34 -5.40
N THR A 589 -6.76 21.93 -4.36
CA THR A 589 -6.74 21.37 -2.99
C THR A 589 -8.11 21.40 -2.30
N ALA A 590 -9.01 22.32 -2.70
CA ALA A 590 -10.38 22.39 -2.18
C ALA A 590 -11.35 21.36 -2.78
N LYS A 591 -11.00 20.64 -3.87
CA LYS A 591 -11.87 19.64 -4.52
C LYS A 591 -12.10 18.35 -3.69
N ASN A 592 -11.36 18.15 -2.61
CA ASN A 592 -11.37 16.92 -1.80
C ASN A 592 -12.01 17.10 -0.41
N ASP A 593 -12.69 18.22 -0.14
CA ASP A 593 -13.18 18.60 1.18
C ASP A 593 -14.66 19.08 1.08
N PRO A 594 -15.65 18.32 1.57
CA PRO A 594 -17.07 18.58 1.36
C PRO A 594 -17.66 19.74 2.19
N GLU A 595 -16.91 20.31 3.15
CA GLU A 595 -17.39 21.42 4.00
C GLU A 595 -17.13 22.82 3.42
N ILE A 596 -16.51 22.93 2.24
CA ILE A 596 -16.29 24.23 1.60
C ILE A 596 -17.41 24.50 0.59
N GLU A 597 -18.34 25.37 0.98
CA GLU A 597 -19.36 25.91 0.08
C GLU A 597 -18.67 26.64 -1.09
N PRO A 598 -18.86 26.20 -2.35
CA PRO A 598 -18.20 26.83 -3.48
C PRO A 598 -18.73 28.26 -3.66
N THR A 599 -17.86 29.26 -3.53
CA THR A 599 -18.18 30.64 -3.89
C THR A 599 -18.63 30.73 -5.35
N CYS A 600 -19.44 31.74 -5.66
CA CYS A 600 -20.24 31.99 -6.89
C CYS A 600 -19.63 31.60 -8.26
N VAL A 601 -18.32 31.43 -8.35
CA VAL A 601 -17.59 30.95 -9.51
C VAL A 601 -18.01 29.53 -9.92
N HIS A 602 -18.32 28.63 -8.98
CA HIS A 602 -18.72 27.25 -9.33
C HIS A 602 -20.05 27.18 -10.10
N ARG A 603 -21.01 28.07 -9.77
CA ARG A 603 -22.31 28.17 -10.46
C ARG A 603 -22.22 28.85 -11.84
N LEU A 604 -21.25 29.75 -12.04
CA LEU A 604 -20.99 30.37 -13.35
C LEU A 604 -20.13 29.50 -14.27
N MET A 605 -19.31 28.59 -13.71
CA MET A 605 -18.39 27.72 -14.47
C MET A 605 -19.08 26.59 -15.22
N ILE A 606 -20.25 26.10 -14.79
CA ILE A 606 -21.03 25.09 -15.54
C ILE A 606 -21.58 25.68 -16.85
N ASN A 607 -21.82 27.01 -16.91
CA ASN A 607 -22.28 27.72 -18.12
C ASN A 607 -21.15 28.10 -19.10
N GLY A 608 -19.91 27.67 -18.84
CA GLY A 608 -18.71 28.19 -19.53
C GLY A 608 -17.95 27.19 -20.39
N LYS A 609 -18.35 25.92 -20.43
CA LYS A 609 -17.67 24.89 -21.24
C LYS A 609 -18.68 24.14 -22.10
N ALA A 610 -18.99 24.76 -23.24
CA ALA A 610 -19.68 24.15 -24.38
C ALA A 610 -19.06 24.70 -25.68
N LYS A 611 -18.00 24.06 -26.20
CA LYS A 611 -17.55 24.31 -27.59
C LYS A 611 -18.61 23.75 -28.53
N LEU A 612 -19.55 24.62 -28.89
CA LEU A 612 -20.16 24.69 -30.22
C LEU A 612 -20.93 26.00 -30.44
N ILE A 613 -20.61 27.06 -29.69
CA ILE A 613 -21.27 28.36 -29.82
C ILE A 613 -20.28 29.34 -30.47
N LYS A 614 -20.57 29.75 -31.72
CA LYS A 614 -20.00 30.98 -32.29
C LYS A 614 -20.21 32.14 -31.30
N PRO A 615 -19.27 33.11 -31.20
CA PRO A 615 -18.99 33.86 -29.98
C PRO A 615 -20.25 34.35 -29.27
N ILE A 616 -20.47 33.92 -28.02
CA ILE A 616 -21.38 34.62 -27.13
C ILE A 616 -20.66 35.90 -26.71
N GLU A 617 -20.93 37.00 -27.39
CA GLU A 617 -20.59 38.32 -26.86
C GLU A 617 -21.50 38.57 -25.63
N ARG A 618 -20.96 38.36 -24.43
CA ARG A 618 -21.70 38.49 -23.16
C ARG A 618 -21.58 39.92 -22.68
N PHE A 619 -22.70 40.62 -22.52
CA PHE A 619 -22.74 41.98 -22.01
C PHE A 619 -23.68 42.11 -20.80
N ILE A 620 -23.36 43.01 -19.87
CA ILE A 620 -24.09 43.28 -18.60
C ILE A 620 -24.51 44.76 -18.57
N VAL A 621 -25.64 45.08 -17.95
CA VAL A 621 -26.31 46.39 -18.05
C VAL A 621 -26.85 46.89 -16.69
N GLU A 622 -26.71 48.19 -16.37
CA GLU A 622 -27.34 48.89 -15.22
C GLU A 622 -28.05 50.20 -15.68
N SER A 623 -29.00 50.72 -14.90
CA SER A 623 -29.80 51.94 -15.18
C SER A 623 -29.21 53.22 -14.56
N GLU A 624 -29.32 54.35 -15.27
CA GLU A 624 -28.73 55.69 -15.01
C GLU A 624 -29.08 56.35 -13.66
N ASP A 625 -28.17 57.15 -13.06
CA ASP A 625 -28.12 58.63 -13.28
C ASP A 625 -26.94 59.37 -12.56
N LYS A 626 -26.44 60.41 -13.25
CA LYS A 626 -25.59 61.57 -12.90
C LYS A 626 -24.05 61.53 -12.89
N ASN A 627 -23.54 62.24 -13.91
CA ASN A 627 -22.35 63.12 -13.96
C ASN A 627 -20.95 62.48 -13.84
N TYR A 628 -20.29 62.24 -14.98
CA TYR A 628 -19.10 63.03 -15.36
C TYR A 628 -18.69 62.77 -16.83
N ASN A 629 -18.47 63.86 -17.54
CA ASN A 629 -17.87 63.89 -18.87
C ASN A 629 -16.33 63.87 -18.73
N LYS A 630 -15.64 62.89 -19.33
CA LYS A 630 -14.43 63.12 -20.14
C LYS A 630 -13.98 61.87 -20.87
N SER A 631 -13.54 62.12 -22.09
CA SER A 631 -13.23 61.19 -23.16
C SER A 631 -11.84 60.54 -23.04
N LYS A 632 -11.78 59.32 -23.61
CA LYS A 632 -10.62 58.67 -24.26
C LYS A 632 -9.56 58.01 -23.36
N LEU A 633 -9.79 56.75 -22.97
CA LEU A 633 -8.87 55.58 -23.04
C LEU A 633 -9.53 54.32 -22.43
N LEU A 634 -9.10 53.14 -22.90
CA LEU A 634 -9.70 51.82 -22.62
C LEU A 634 -9.59 51.37 -21.15
N TYR A 635 -10.59 51.74 -20.35
CA TYR A 635 -11.19 50.99 -19.23
C TYR A 635 -12.27 51.93 -18.69
N ASN A 636 -13.55 51.62 -18.91
CA ASN A 636 -14.64 52.37 -18.28
C ASN A 636 -15.02 51.61 -17.01
N PRO A 637 -14.50 52.00 -15.83
CA PRO A 637 -15.03 51.48 -14.58
C PRO A 637 -16.52 51.83 -14.52
N SER A 638 -17.33 50.86 -14.14
CA SER A 638 -18.78 51.01 -13.94
C SER A 638 -19.12 52.05 -12.85
N GLY A 639 -18.10 52.53 -12.11
CA GLY A 639 -18.28 53.37 -10.92
C GLY A 639 -18.58 52.54 -9.68
N ASN A 640 -18.66 51.21 -9.81
CA ASN A 640 -18.91 50.27 -8.74
C ASN A 640 -17.74 49.27 -8.67
N GLU A 641 -16.95 49.38 -7.60
CA GLU A 641 -15.71 48.65 -7.40
C GLU A 641 -15.91 47.12 -7.44
N ASN A 642 -17.07 46.63 -7.00
CA ASN A 642 -17.42 45.21 -7.01
C ASN A 642 -17.77 44.69 -8.41
N ILE A 643 -18.41 45.52 -9.24
CA ILE A 643 -18.72 45.19 -10.64
C ILE A 643 -17.44 45.20 -11.47
N ASP A 644 -16.57 46.17 -11.20
CA ASP A 644 -15.26 46.29 -11.85
C ASP A 644 -14.36 45.09 -11.48
N GLU A 645 -14.41 44.61 -10.24
CA GLU A 645 -13.75 43.37 -9.81
C GLU A 645 -14.31 42.12 -10.53
N PHE A 646 -15.64 42.00 -10.67
CA PHE A 646 -16.29 40.89 -11.38
C PHE A 646 -15.94 40.87 -12.89
N ILE A 647 -15.95 42.03 -13.55
CA ILE A 647 -15.57 42.16 -14.97
C ILE A 647 -14.10 41.77 -15.17
N ASN A 648 -13.21 42.26 -14.29
CA ASN A 648 -11.79 41.98 -14.37
C ASN A 648 -11.49 40.49 -14.09
N TYR A 649 -12.16 39.92 -13.08
CA TYR A 649 -12.13 38.48 -12.78
C TYR A 649 -12.51 37.61 -13.98
N THR A 650 -13.58 37.98 -14.69
CA THR A 650 -14.12 37.20 -15.81
C THR A 650 -13.27 37.33 -17.07
N GLN A 651 -12.75 38.54 -17.37
CA GLN A 651 -11.86 38.77 -18.51
C GLN A 651 -10.51 38.04 -18.36
N THR A 652 -10.00 37.89 -17.14
CA THR A 652 -8.72 37.21 -16.87
C THR A 652 -8.85 35.68 -16.94
N TYR A 653 -10.05 35.14 -16.75
CA TYR A 653 -10.32 33.69 -16.72
C TYR A 653 -10.56 33.07 -18.11
N PHE A 654 -11.07 33.83 -19.08
CA PHE A 654 -11.43 33.35 -20.44
C PHE A 654 -10.37 33.63 -21.52
N VAL A 655 -9.11 33.86 -21.13
CA VAL A 655 -8.00 34.28 -22.03
C VAL A 655 -7.70 33.31 -23.18
N GLN A 656 -8.31 32.12 -23.22
CA GLN A 656 -8.08 31.17 -24.33
C GLN A 656 -9.25 30.97 -25.30
N GLU A 657 -10.47 31.50 -25.11
CA GLU A 657 -11.55 31.38 -26.13
C GLU A 657 -12.47 32.62 -26.20
N THR A 658 -12.25 33.45 -27.24
CA THR A 658 -13.14 34.38 -27.99
C THR A 658 -14.26 35.20 -27.30
N SER A 659 -14.39 35.24 -25.98
CA SER A 659 -15.50 35.93 -25.29
C SER A 659 -15.01 37.04 -24.36
N ARG A 660 -14.87 38.28 -24.86
CA ARG A 660 -14.56 39.48 -24.06
C ARG A 660 -15.86 40.10 -23.54
N MET A 661 -16.08 40.17 -22.22
CA MET A 661 -17.28 40.82 -21.64
C MET A 661 -17.14 42.34 -21.57
N ARG A 662 -18.22 43.08 -21.89
CA ARG A 662 -18.29 44.54 -21.76
C ARG A 662 -19.60 44.99 -21.12
N PHE A 663 -19.55 46.07 -20.35
CA PHE A 663 -20.73 46.72 -19.80
C PHE A 663 -21.41 47.64 -20.84
N ILE A 664 -22.74 47.59 -20.95
CA ILE A 664 -23.54 48.42 -21.85
C ILE A 664 -24.65 49.07 -21.06
N SER A 665 -24.91 50.35 -21.28
CA SER A 665 -26.03 51.03 -20.62
C SER A 665 -27.40 50.61 -21.18
N TYR A 666 -28.44 50.56 -20.34
CA TYR A 666 -29.76 50.01 -20.67
C TYR A 666 -30.52 50.82 -21.71
N ASP A 667 -30.27 52.13 -21.76
CA ASP A 667 -30.80 53.07 -22.76
C ASP A 667 -30.41 52.69 -24.20
N ARG A 668 -29.40 51.82 -24.38
CA ARG A 668 -28.98 51.32 -25.69
C ARG A 668 -29.91 50.24 -26.24
N PHE A 669 -30.91 49.78 -25.49
CA PHE A 669 -31.91 48.81 -25.96
C PHE A 669 -33.28 49.47 -26.15
N LYS A 670 -33.79 49.41 -27.38
CA LYS A 670 -35.15 49.86 -27.75
C LYS A 670 -36.03 48.69 -28.15
N ASN A 671 -37.35 48.92 -28.25
CA ASN A 671 -38.34 47.94 -28.73
C ASN A 671 -38.31 46.60 -27.97
N LYS A 672 -38.26 46.65 -26.63
CA LYS A 672 -38.26 45.44 -25.77
C LYS A 672 -39.61 44.71 -25.87
N GLU A 673 -39.60 43.51 -26.41
CA GLU A 673 -40.76 42.63 -26.62
C GLU A 673 -40.58 41.35 -25.79
N PHE A 674 -41.54 41.00 -24.93
CA PHE A 674 -41.46 39.76 -24.15
C PHE A 674 -41.68 38.53 -25.05
N ILE A 675 -40.77 37.55 -24.98
CA ILE A 675 -40.83 36.32 -25.77
C ILE A 675 -41.45 35.19 -24.95
N ARG A 676 -40.83 34.85 -23.82
CA ARG A 676 -41.25 33.74 -22.96
C ARG A 676 -40.74 33.91 -21.54
N GLY A 677 -41.49 33.40 -20.57
CA GLY A 677 -41.07 33.27 -19.17
C GLY A 677 -41.02 31.79 -18.79
N GLY A 678 -39.98 31.40 -18.06
CA GLY A 678 -39.84 30.08 -17.45
C GLY A 678 -39.62 30.19 -15.93
N GLY A 679 -39.54 29.06 -15.23
CA GLY A 679 -39.37 29.04 -13.77
C GLY A 679 -38.14 29.82 -13.27
N PHE A 680 -37.10 29.95 -14.09
CA PHE A 680 -35.82 30.56 -13.71
C PHE A 680 -35.50 31.90 -14.39
N SER A 681 -36.22 32.28 -15.46
CA SER A 681 -35.90 33.52 -16.20
C SER A 681 -37.00 33.97 -17.16
N ASN A 682 -37.04 35.28 -17.42
CA ASN A 682 -37.81 35.92 -18.48
C ASN A 682 -36.91 36.30 -19.66
N ILE A 683 -37.34 36.03 -20.89
CA ILE A 683 -36.60 36.36 -22.11
C ILE A 683 -37.36 37.43 -22.89
N TYR A 684 -36.66 38.51 -23.23
CA TYR A 684 -37.16 39.59 -24.08
C TYR A 684 -36.33 39.67 -25.37
N LYS A 685 -36.94 40.12 -26.45
CA LYS A 685 -36.29 40.55 -27.67
C LYS A 685 -36.09 42.06 -27.59
N ALA A 686 -34.95 42.58 -27.98
CA ALA A 686 -34.71 44.03 -28.03
C ALA A 686 -33.84 44.41 -29.22
N THR A 687 -33.95 45.67 -29.62
CA THR A 687 -33.07 46.31 -30.60
C THR A 687 -31.93 47.00 -29.88
N TRP A 688 -30.70 46.53 -30.06
CA TRP A 688 -29.49 47.16 -29.54
C TRP A 688 -28.96 48.21 -30.51
N ILE A 689 -29.05 49.47 -30.11
CA ILE A 689 -28.53 50.64 -30.82
C ILE A 689 -27.00 50.65 -30.81
N ASN A 690 -26.42 50.80 -31.99
CA ASN A 690 -24.98 50.88 -32.23
C ASN A 690 -24.21 49.69 -31.60
N GLY A 691 -24.80 48.49 -31.69
CA GLY A 691 -24.17 47.25 -31.25
C GLY A 691 -22.92 46.90 -32.09
N PRO A 692 -21.95 46.17 -31.52
CA PRO A 692 -20.78 45.68 -32.24
C PRO A 692 -21.21 44.67 -33.32
N HIS A 693 -20.54 44.71 -34.48
CA HIS A 693 -20.86 43.82 -35.61
C HIS A 693 -19.93 42.60 -35.67
N SER A 694 -18.62 42.84 -35.52
CA SER A 694 -17.60 41.81 -35.55
C SER A 694 -16.32 42.28 -34.87
N TRP A 695 -15.59 41.35 -34.26
CA TRP A 695 -14.26 41.61 -33.72
C TRP A 695 -13.23 41.77 -34.86
N ASN A 696 -12.44 42.84 -34.82
CA ASN A 696 -11.30 43.02 -35.71
C ASN A 696 -10.01 42.61 -34.97
N GLU A 697 -9.45 41.46 -35.36
CA GLU A 697 -8.25 40.89 -34.72
C GLU A 697 -7.02 41.77 -34.84
N GLU A 698 -6.87 42.52 -35.95
CA GLU A 698 -5.71 43.39 -36.17
C GLU A 698 -5.77 44.67 -35.32
N LYS A 699 -6.97 45.21 -35.12
CA LYS A 699 -7.19 46.42 -34.31
C LYS A 699 -7.39 46.13 -32.84
N GLU A 700 -7.58 44.86 -32.48
CA GLU A 700 -8.09 44.45 -31.18
C GLU A 700 -9.29 45.28 -30.72
N ASP A 701 -10.23 45.56 -31.63
CA ASP A 701 -11.44 46.33 -31.34
C ASP A 701 -12.63 45.83 -32.16
N PHE A 702 -13.84 46.16 -31.72
CA PHE A 702 -15.06 45.84 -32.45
C PHE A 702 -15.31 46.85 -33.58
N GLU A 703 -15.70 46.34 -34.75
CA GLU A 703 -16.22 47.20 -35.81
C GLU A 703 -17.70 47.50 -35.56
N TYR A 704 -18.02 48.79 -35.57
CA TYR A 704 -19.37 49.32 -35.43
C TYR A 704 -19.80 49.87 -36.80
N LYS A 705 -20.68 49.14 -37.49
CA LYS A 705 -21.38 49.63 -38.70
C LYS A 705 -22.86 49.75 -38.36
N ASP A 706 -23.39 50.97 -38.49
CA ASP A 706 -24.67 51.37 -37.90
C ASP A 706 -25.89 51.07 -38.81
N PRO A 707 -27.13 50.96 -38.26
CA PRO A 707 -27.49 50.83 -36.84
C PRO A 707 -28.45 49.65 -36.56
N ASN A 708 -28.51 49.22 -35.30
CA ASN A 708 -29.56 48.37 -34.71
C ASN A 708 -29.45 46.85 -34.95
N MET A 709 -28.90 46.12 -33.96
CA MET A 709 -28.88 44.66 -33.91
C MET A 709 -30.07 44.13 -33.09
N ILE A 710 -30.66 42.99 -33.48
CA ILE A 710 -31.67 42.31 -32.64
C ILE A 710 -30.96 41.34 -31.70
N VAL A 711 -31.26 41.46 -30.40
CA VAL A 711 -30.71 40.61 -29.34
C VAL A 711 -31.80 40.01 -28.45
N ALA A 712 -31.47 38.93 -27.77
CA ALA A 712 -32.28 38.36 -26.70
C ALA A 712 -31.71 38.80 -25.35
N LEU A 713 -32.57 39.33 -24.49
CA LEU A 713 -32.29 39.79 -23.13
C LEU A 713 -32.89 38.77 -22.15
N LYS A 714 -32.03 37.97 -21.50
CA LYS A 714 -32.46 37.00 -20.48
C LYS A 714 -32.34 37.64 -19.10
N GLN A 715 -33.49 37.96 -18.50
CA GLN A 715 -33.62 38.46 -17.14
C GLN A 715 -33.82 37.27 -16.19
N LEU A 716 -32.97 37.12 -15.19
CA LEU A 716 -33.05 36.01 -14.22
C LEU A 716 -34.06 36.34 -13.12
N ASN A 717 -34.88 35.36 -12.72
CA ASN A 717 -35.87 35.55 -11.65
C ASN A 717 -35.18 35.38 -10.26
N ASN A 718 -35.51 36.24 -9.28
CA ASN A 718 -35.00 36.19 -7.89
C ASN A 718 -33.46 36.30 -7.75
N SER A 719 -32.86 37.31 -8.37
CA SER A 719 -31.44 37.68 -8.14
C SER A 719 -31.12 37.96 -6.65
N GLU A 720 -32.13 38.31 -5.85
CA GLU A 720 -32.07 38.58 -4.40
C GLU A 720 -31.71 37.37 -3.50
N LYS A 721 -31.84 36.12 -3.97
CA LYS A 721 -31.46 34.92 -3.18
C LYS A 721 -30.01 34.47 -3.36
N ILE A 722 -29.22 35.21 -4.13
CA ILE A 722 -27.76 35.04 -4.16
C ILE A 722 -27.21 35.82 -2.96
N SER A 723 -27.21 35.22 -1.77
CA SER A 723 -26.59 35.84 -0.60
C SER A 723 -25.08 35.87 -0.78
N PHE A 724 -24.55 36.99 -1.26
CA PHE A 724 -23.18 37.40 -0.94
C PHE A 724 -23.19 37.74 0.54
N LYS A 725 -22.73 36.81 1.38
CA LYS A 725 -22.76 36.98 2.83
C LYS A 725 -21.62 37.91 3.27
N GLU A 726 -21.64 39.16 2.78
CA GLU A 726 -20.91 40.31 3.32
C GLU A 726 -21.35 41.67 2.75
N LEU A 727 -22.63 41.85 2.36
CA LEU A 727 -23.16 43.19 2.08
C LEU A 727 -24.52 43.40 2.76
N LYS A 728 -24.63 44.52 3.48
CA LYS A 728 -25.83 45.01 4.14
C LYS A 728 -26.45 46.11 3.27
N GLU A 729 -27.77 46.07 3.23
CA GLU A 729 -28.74 47.06 2.73
C GLU A 729 -28.95 47.24 1.21
N ASP A 730 -30.25 47.29 0.92
CA ASP A 730 -31.00 47.29 -0.33
C ASP A 730 -31.30 48.74 -0.77
N LEU A 731 -31.60 48.95 -2.06
CA LEU A 731 -32.55 49.94 -2.58
C LEU A 731 -32.78 49.73 -4.10
N ASP A 732 -33.91 49.06 -4.37
CA ASP A 732 -34.76 49.17 -5.56
C ASP A 732 -34.31 48.47 -6.89
N THR A 733 -34.38 47.13 -6.88
CA THR A 733 -34.71 46.19 -8.00
C THR A 733 -33.68 45.77 -9.07
N LYS A 734 -32.37 46.02 -8.94
CA LYS A 734 -31.40 45.86 -10.06
C LYS A 734 -31.13 44.41 -10.53
N ASP A 735 -31.95 43.90 -11.45
CA ASP A 735 -31.77 42.61 -12.12
C ASP A 735 -30.65 42.60 -13.18
N PHE A 736 -29.77 41.59 -13.11
CA PHE A 736 -28.80 41.32 -14.17
C PHE A 736 -29.49 40.72 -15.41
N ILE A 737 -29.25 41.33 -16.57
CA ILE A 737 -29.76 40.85 -17.86
C ILE A 737 -28.59 40.34 -18.69
N ILE A 738 -28.66 39.07 -19.10
CA ILE A 738 -27.70 38.48 -20.01
C ILE A 738 -28.12 38.80 -21.44
N ILE A 739 -27.23 39.43 -22.21
CA ILE A 739 -27.42 39.62 -23.64
C ILE A 739 -26.96 38.36 -24.37
N MET A 740 -27.84 37.83 -25.20
CA MET A 740 -27.60 36.65 -26.02
C MET A 740 -27.95 36.98 -27.47
N LYS A 741 -27.33 36.25 -28.40
CA LYS A 741 -27.79 36.26 -29.79
C LYS A 741 -29.26 35.83 -29.82
N TYR A 742 -30.09 36.61 -30.54
CA TYR A 742 -31.47 36.25 -30.76
C TYR A 742 -31.57 35.14 -31.80
N TYR A 743 -32.19 34.02 -31.44
CA TYR A 743 -32.55 32.95 -32.36
C TYR A 743 -34.04 33.05 -32.69
N LYS A 744 -34.37 32.92 -33.97
CA LYS A 744 -35.74 33.16 -34.45
C LYS A 744 -36.71 32.06 -34.01
N PHE A 745 -36.24 30.83 -33.87
CA PHE A 745 -37.05 29.66 -33.51
C PHE A 745 -36.26 28.69 -32.63
N ASP A 746 -36.94 27.89 -31.81
CA ASP A 746 -36.42 26.62 -31.33
C ASP A 746 -36.78 25.49 -32.31
N LEU A 747 -36.10 24.36 -32.21
CA LEU A 747 -36.27 23.24 -33.13
C LEU A 747 -37.69 22.68 -33.11
N ARG A 748 -38.37 22.69 -31.95
CA ARG A 748 -39.77 22.25 -31.87
C ARG A 748 -40.66 23.13 -32.73
N ASN A 749 -40.53 24.45 -32.61
CA ASN A 749 -41.27 25.40 -33.42
C ASN A 749 -40.89 25.30 -34.91
N TYR A 750 -39.62 25.05 -35.23
CA TYR A 750 -39.17 24.83 -36.60
C TYR A 750 -39.79 23.58 -37.23
N ILE A 751 -39.96 22.50 -36.46
CA ILE A 751 -40.60 21.26 -36.91
C ILE A 751 -42.12 21.46 -37.05
N THR A 752 -42.78 21.98 -36.01
CA THR A 752 -44.25 21.96 -35.89
C THR A 752 -44.95 23.09 -36.66
N LYS A 753 -44.31 24.26 -36.85
CA LYS A 753 -44.91 25.41 -37.54
C LYS A 753 -44.52 25.55 -39.00
N ASN A 754 -43.52 24.81 -39.47
CA ASN A 754 -43.15 24.81 -40.87
C ASN A 754 -44.04 23.84 -41.65
N LYS A 755 -45.02 24.38 -42.39
CA LYS A 755 -45.99 23.58 -43.18
C LYS A 755 -45.30 22.65 -44.20
N ASP A 756 -44.07 22.96 -44.58
CA ASP A 756 -43.25 22.18 -45.51
C ASP A 756 -42.23 21.26 -44.80
N PHE A 757 -42.34 21.00 -43.49
CA PHE A 757 -41.41 20.14 -42.77
C PHE A 757 -41.24 18.75 -43.40
N TYR A 758 -42.33 18.17 -43.91
CA TYR A 758 -42.31 16.88 -44.62
C TYR A 758 -41.52 16.92 -45.93
N ASN A 759 -41.31 18.11 -46.50
CA ASN A 759 -40.52 18.33 -47.71
C ASN A 759 -39.05 18.67 -47.42
N ILE A 760 -38.62 18.71 -46.14
CA ILE A 760 -37.21 18.88 -45.79
C ILE A 760 -36.44 17.61 -46.16
N GLU A 761 -35.41 17.78 -47.00
CA GLU A 761 -34.54 16.70 -47.41
C GLU A 761 -33.89 15.98 -46.22
N TRP A 762 -33.75 14.66 -46.32
CA TRP A 762 -33.07 13.85 -45.31
C TRP A 762 -31.64 14.30 -45.03
N SER A 763 -30.95 14.84 -46.04
CA SER A 763 -29.61 15.45 -45.92
C SER A 763 -29.59 16.53 -44.83
N LYS A 764 -30.60 17.40 -44.80
CA LYS A 764 -30.76 18.51 -43.84
C LYS A 764 -31.15 17.99 -42.46
N LYS A 765 -32.06 17.02 -42.38
CA LYS A 765 -32.44 16.36 -41.12
C LYS A 765 -31.24 15.69 -40.44
N LEU A 766 -30.43 14.96 -41.22
CA LEU A 766 -29.20 14.33 -40.73
C LEU A 766 -28.16 15.36 -40.30
N LYS A 767 -28.06 16.50 -41.00
CA LYS A 767 -27.17 17.60 -40.61
C LYS A 767 -27.55 18.21 -39.26
N ILE A 768 -28.85 18.44 -39.03
CA ILE A 768 -29.40 18.89 -37.73
C ILE A 768 -29.03 17.91 -36.62
N LEU A 769 -29.25 16.60 -36.84
CA LEU A 769 -28.92 15.56 -35.86
C LEU A 769 -27.43 15.50 -35.56
N ARG A 770 -26.59 15.65 -36.58
CA ARG A 770 -25.13 15.65 -36.43
C ARG A 770 -24.68 16.79 -35.52
N PHE A 771 -25.18 18.01 -35.73
CA PHE A 771 -24.82 19.16 -34.88
C PHE A 771 -25.24 18.99 -33.42
N ILE A 772 -26.43 18.44 -33.18
CA ILE A 772 -26.90 18.17 -31.81
C ILE A 772 -26.02 17.08 -31.17
N ALA A 773 -25.68 16.02 -31.91
CA ALA A 773 -24.81 14.97 -31.41
C ALA A 773 -23.39 15.47 -31.10
N GLU A 774 -22.81 16.30 -31.96
CA GLU A 774 -21.50 16.94 -31.72
C GLU A 774 -21.53 17.80 -30.45
N GLY A 775 -22.59 18.60 -30.25
CA GLY A 775 -22.79 19.41 -29.06
C GLY A 775 -22.94 18.58 -27.79
N LEU A 776 -23.70 17.48 -27.86
CA LEU A 776 -23.91 16.60 -26.72
C LEU A 776 -22.64 15.82 -26.35
N ASN A 777 -21.92 15.32 -27.35
CA ASN A 777 -20.62 14.65 -27.14
C ASN A 777 -19.62 15.59 -26.46
N TYR A 778 -19.61 16.87 -26.86
CA TYR A 778 -18.78 17.87 -26.19
C TYR A 778 -19.17 18.02 -24.71
N LEU A 779 -20.45 18.17 -24.37
CA LEU A 779 -20.91 18.28 -22.97
C LEU A 779 -20.47 17.07 -22.14
N HIS A 780 -20.66 15.86 -22.68
CA HIS A 780 -20.28 14.62 -22.00
C HIS A 780 -18.76 14.51 -21.81
N SER A 781 -17.95 14.99 -22.76
CA SER A 781 -16.48 15.07 -22.61
C SER A 781 -16.05 15.98 -21.45
N GLN A 782 -16.87 16.99 -21.13
CA GLN A 782 -16.66 17.88 -19.99
C GLN A 782 -17.31 17.37 -18.69
N LYS A 783 -17.83 16.13 -18.69
CA LYS A 783 -18.56 15.50 -17.58
C LYS A 783 -19.83 16.26 -17.18
N ILE A 784 -20.48 16.95 -18.13
CA ILE A 784 -21.75 17.68 -17.92
C ILE A 784 -22.90 16.84 -18.46
N ILE A 785 -23.97 16.69 -17.69
CA ILE A 785 -25.23 16.05 -18.09
C ILE A 785 -26.31 17.15 -18.22
N HIS A 786 -27.02 17.20 -19.35
CA HIS A 786 -27.99 18.26 -19.64
C HIS A 786 -29.26 18.14 -18.78
N GLN A 787 -29.75 16.92 -18.57
CA GLN A 787 -30.93 16.54 -17.77
C GLN A 787 -32.31 16.94 -18.34
N ASP A 788 -32.39 17.98 -19.16
CA ASP A 788 -33.62 18.42 -19.85
C ASP A 788 -33.41 18.69 -21.33
N LEU A 789 -32.79 17.72 -22.01
CA LEU A 789 -32.58 17.83 -23.45
C LEU A 789 -33.87 17.51 -24.20
N HIS A 790 -34.39 18.46 -24.99
CA HIS A 790 -35.53 18.25 -25.89
C HIS A 790 -35.51 19.25 -27.04
N SER A 791 -36.34 19.05 -28.07
CA SER A 791 -36.37 19.93 -29.26
C SER A 791 -36.60 21.41 -28.94
N GLY A 792 -37.45 21.71 -27.95
CA GLY A 792 -37.64 23.09 -27.47
C GLY A 792 -36.43 23.78 -26.80
N ASN A 793 -35.38 23.02 -26.45
CA ASN A 793 -34.12 23.51 -25.88
C ASN A 793 -32.99 23.52 -26.92
N ILE A 794 -33.30 23.26 -28.20
CA ILE A 794 -32.38 23.45 -29.32
C ILE A 794 -32.78 24.74 -30.04
N LEU A 795 -31.95 25.78 -30.01
CA LEU A 795 -32.22 27.05 -30.70
C LEU A 795 -31.69 27.01 -32.13
N CYS A 796 -32.46 27.54 -33.07
CA CYS A 796 -32.17 27.49 -34.50
C CYS A 796 -32.35 28.87 -35.16
N GLU A 797 -31.35 29.29 -35.92
CA GLU A 797 -31.47 30.44 -36.83
C GLU A 797 -31.86 29.98 -38.24
N ASN A 798 -31.23 28.89 -38.68
CA ASN A 798 -31.51 28.12 -39.89
C ASN A 798 -30.95 26.70 -39.73
N GLU A 799 -31.09 25.85 -40.74
CA GLU A 799 -30.64 24.44 -40.75
C GLU A 799 -29.12 24.26 -40.52
N ASP A 800 -28.35 25.35 -40.62
CA ASP A 800 -26.89 25.36 -40.51
C ASP A 800 -26.37 25.97 -39.20
N ASN A 801 -27.25 26.54 -38.37
CA ASN A 801 -26.87 27.20 -37.12
C ASN A 801 -27.84 26.79 -35.99
N LEU A 802 -27.47 25.72 -35.30
CA LEU A 802 -28.18 25.16 -34.16
C LEU A 802 -27.30 25.18 -32.91
N VAL A 803 -27.90 25.44 -31.74
CA VAL A 803 -27.21 25.40 -30.45
C VAL A 803 -28.08 24.72 -29.39
N ILE A 804 -27.45 23.91 -28.54
CA ILE A 804 -28.08 23.37 -27.32
C ILE A 804 -28.16 24.51 -26.31
N SER A 805 -29.32 24.66 -25.65
CA SER A 805 -29.62 25.75 -24.74
C SER A 805 -30.34 25.25 -23.49
N ASP A 806 -30.53 26.17 -22.54
CA ASP A 806 -31.26 25.94 -21.28
C ASP A 806 -30.59 24.96 -20.30
N PHE A 807 -29.34 25.28 -19.95
CA PHE A 807 -28.53 24.55 -18.98
C PHE A 807 -28.92 24.79 -17.50
N GLY A 808 -30.10 25.35 -17.22
CA GLY A 808 -30.49 25.82 -15.88
C GLY A 808 -30.50 24.73 -14.80
N ILE A 809 -30.59 23.47 -15.22
CA ILE A 809 -30.61 22.27 -14.36
C ILE A 809 -29.53 21.25 -14.74
N SER A 810 -28.61 21.62 -15.64
CA SER A 810 -27.50 20.76 -16.01
C SER A 810 -26.52 20.63 -14.84
N LYS A 811 -26.02 19.42 -14.61
CA LYS A 811 -25.12 19.11 -13.48
C LYS A 811 -23.88 18.35 -13.94
N SER A 812 -22.82 18.42 -13.15
CA SER A 812 -21.71 17.50 -13.34
C SER A 812 -22.14 16.06 -13.09
N SER A 813 -21.46 15.09 -13.70
CA SER A 813 -21.78 13.67 -13.52
C SER A 813 -21.68 13.19 -12.06
N MET A 814 -20.89 13.87 -11.23
CA MET A 814 -20.78 13.60 -9.78
C MET A 814 -21.95 14.18 -8.99
N GLU A 815 -22.32 15.44 -9.23
CA GLU A 815 -23.47 16.08 -8.56
C GLU A 815 -24.79 15.39 -8.91
N SER A 816 -24.91 14.91 -10.15
CA SER A 816 -26.07 14.17 -10.63
C SER A 816 -26.29 12.83 -9.88
N ALA A 817 -25.23 12.22 -9.36
CA ALA A 817 -25.31 10.93 -8.66
C ALA A 817 -25.94 11.04 -7.25
N ASN A 818 -25.97 12.24 -6.68
CA ASN A 818 -26.43 12.50 -5.31
C ASN A 818 -27.78 13.24 -5.25
N ASP A 819 -28.42 13.47 -6.39
CA ASP A 819 -29.67 14.23 -6.49
C ASP A 819 -30.89 13.33 -6.72
N ASN A 820 -31.96 13.60 -5.96
CA ASN A 820 -33.24 12.91 -6.02
C ASN A 820 -34.34 13.71 -6.76
N GLU A 821 -34.05 14.95 -7.16
CA GLU A 821 -35.00 15.78 -7.90
C GLU A 821 -35.12 15.33 -9.36
N ARG A 822 -36.35 15.33 -9.89
CA ARG A 822 -36.66 14.86 -11.25
C ARG A 822 -37.12 16.03 -12.10
N TYR A 823 -36.37 16.31 -13.15
CA TYR A 823 -36.61 17.44 -14.04
C TYR A 823 -36.79 17.01 -15.50
N GLY A 824 -37.50 17.85 -16.26
CA GLY A 824 -37.58 17.74 -17.71
C GLY A 824 -38.89 17.18 -18.27
N ILE A 825 -38.97 17.15 -19.59
CA ILE A 825 -40.23 16.87 -20.30
C ILE A 825 -40.42 15.35 -20.50
N ILE A 826 -41.47 14.79 -19.90
CA ILE A 826 -41.80 13.35 -19.83
C ILE A 826 -41.50 12.54 -21.11
N PRO A 827 -41.89 12.98 -22.34
CA PRO A 827 -41.63 12.21 -23.56
C PRO A 827 -40.15 12.05 -23.92
N TYR A 828 -39.28 12.90 -23.38
CA TYR A 828 -37.83 12.90 -23.61
C TYR A 828 -37.05 12.32 -22.43
N MET A 829 -37.72 12.00 -21.31
CA MET A 829 -37.08 11.45 -20.11
C MET A 829 -36.80 9.96 -20.26
N ALA A 830 -35.57 9.55 -19.95
CA ALA A 830 -35.20 8.14 -20.03
C ALA A 830 -35.99 7.28 -19.03
N PRO A 831 -36.34 6.02 -19.37
CA PRO A 831 -37.16 5.16 -18.52
C PRO A 831 -36.58 4.94 -17.11
N GLU A 832 -35.26 4.94 -16.97
CA GLU A 832 -34.57 4.86 -15.69
C GLU A 832 -34.85 6.07 -14.78
N ILE A 833 -34.98 7.27 -15.35
CA ILE A 833 -35.27 8.50 -14.61
C ILE A 833 -36.71 8.48 -14.10
N LEU A 834 -37.65 8.02 -14.94
CA LEU A 834 -39.03 7.81 -14.54
C LEU A 834 -39.17 6.78 -13.41
N LYS A 835 -38.25 5.81 -13.34
CA LYS A 835 -38.13 4.81 -12.25
C LYS A 835 -37.40 5.33 -11.01
N GLY A 836 -36.94 6.58 -11.01
CA GLY A 836 -36.27 7.20 -9.88
C GLY A 836 -34.77 6.93 -9.78
N LYS A 837 -34.12 6.53 -10.88
CA LYS A 837 -32.66 6.51 -10.94
C LYS A 837 -32.10 7.88 -11.30
N CYS A 838 -30.84 8.12 -10.93
CA CYS A 838 -30.13 9.37 -11.19
C CYS A 838 -29.83 9.56 -12.69
N TYR A 839 -29.67 10.81 -13.13
CA TYR A 839 -29.29 11.13 -14.50
C TYR A 839 -27.86 10.66 -14.78
N THR A 840 -27.67 10.19 -16.02
CA THR A 840 -26.37 9.76 -16.55
C THR A 840 -26.20 10.33 -17.96
N THR A 841 -25.02 10.17 -18.57
CA THR A 841 -24.86 10.51 -19.99
C THR A 841 -25.81 9.70 -20.88
N LEU A 842 -26.19 8.49 -20.48
CA LEU A 842 -27.17 7.66 -21.19
C LEU A 842 -28.58 8.27 -21.19
N SER A 843 -28.96 9.02 -20.15
CA SER A 843 -30.27 9.67 -20.14
C SER A 843 -30.36 10.80 -21.17
N ASP A 844 -29.30 11.59 -21.38
CA ASP A 844 -29.30 12.59 -22.46
C ASP A 844 -29.27 11.92 -23.85
N ILE A 845 -28.58 10.78 -23.99
CA ILE A 845 -28.56 10.00 -25.24
C ILE A 845 -29.97 9.49 -25.58
N TYR A 846 -30.73 9.07 -24.57
CA TYR A 846 -32.14 8.71 -24.77
C TYR A 846 -32.95 9.92 -25.27
N SER A 847 -32.80 11.08 -24.62
CA SER A 847 -33.47 12.32 -25.04
C SER A 847 -33.11 12.72 -26.48
N PHE A 848 -31.85 12.57 -26.88
CA PHE A 848 -31.42 12.75 -28.26
C PHE A 848 -32.12 11.79 -29.23
N GLY A 849 -32.31 10.52 -28.84
CA GLY A 849 -33.09 9.55 -29.62
C GLY A 849 -34.55 9.99 -29.81
N MET A 850 -35.15 10.65 -28.81
CA MET A 850 -36.51 11.18 -28.91
C MET A 850 -36.59 12.41 -29.83
N ILE A 851 -35.55 13.26 -29.85
CA ILE A 851 -35.43 14.35 -30.84
C ILE A 851 -35.28 13.79 -32.26
N MET A 852 -34.52 12.70 -32.43
CA MET A 852 -34.41 12.00 -33.70
C MET A 852 -35.77 11.50 -34.19
N TRP A 853 -36.56 10.89 -33.31
CA TRP A 853 -37.92 10.46 -33.63
C TRP A 853 -38.82 11.62 -34.09
N GLU A 854 -38.77 12.75 -33.37
CA GLU A 854 -39.53 13.97 -33.71
C GLU A 854 -39.12 14.53 -35.08
N LEU A 855 -37.83 14.54 -35.42
CA LEU A 855 -37.34 14.96 -36.74
C LEU A 855 -37.72 14.01 -37.87
N MET A 856 -37.76 12.70 -37.59
CA MET A 856 -38.17 11.70 -38.57
C MET A 856 -39.66 11.79 -38.88
N THR A 857 -40.49 11.97 -37.84
CA THR A 857 -41.95 11.90 -37.96
C THR A 857 -42.62 13.25 -38.21
N GLY A 858 -42.00 14.35 -37.78
CA GLY A 858 -42.64 15.67 -37.80
C GLY A 858 -43.67 15.87 -36.69
N SER A 859 -43.84 14.89 -35.81
CA SER A 859 -44.81 14.89 -34.71
C SER A 859 -44.11 14.82 -33.37
N LEU A 860 -44.74 15.39 -32.34
CA LEU A 860 -44.20 15.28 -30.98
C LEU A 860 -44.21 13.82 -30.53
N PRO A 861 -43.20 13.37 -29.78
CA PRO A 861 -43.24 12.03 -29.23
C PRO A 861 -44.49 11.84 -28.37
N PHE A 862 -45.34 10.89 -28.79
CA PHE A 862 -46.59 10.51 -28.13
C PHE A 862 -47.70 11.57 -28.14
N GLU A 863 -47.77 12.42 -29.17
CA GLU A 863 -48.77 13.47 -29.37
C GLU A 863 -50.24 12.98 -29.20
N ASP A 864 -50.53 11.74 -29.61
CA ASP A 864 -51.88 11.16 -29.57
C ASP A 864 -52.34 10.66 -28.19
N ARG A 865 -51.54 10.85 -27.13
CA ARG A 865 -51.81 10.28 -25.79
C ARG A 865 -51.76 11.31 -24.68
N THR A 866 -52.64 11.15 -23.69
CA THR A 866 -52.68 11.98 -22.48
C THR A 866 -51.38 11.82 -21.67
N GLN A 867 -50.61 12.89 -21.49
CA GLN A 867 -49.35 12.88 -20.75
C GLN A 867 -49.59 12.69 -19.24
N ASP A 868 -49.75 11.44 -18.78
CA ASP A 868 -49.85 11.07 -17.37
C ASP A 868 -48.72 10.11 -16.93
N ASN A 869 -48.54 9.95 -15.61
CA ASN A 869 -47.56 9.00 -15.05
C ASN A 869 -47.88 7.53 -15.41
N GLY A 870 -49.10 7.23 -15.87
CA GLY A 870 -49.51 5.91 -16.32
C GLY A 870 -48.97 5.56 -17.72
N LEU A 871 -48.72 6.57 -18.55
CA LEU A 871 -48.10 6.44 -19.87
C LEU A 871 -46.70 5.82 -19.76
N ALA A 872 -45.90 6.26 -18.78
CA ALA A 872 -44.53 5.78 -18.51
C ALA A 872 -44.41 4.25 -18.31
N ARG A 873 -45.44 3.61 -17.72
CA ARG A 873 -45.44 2.14 -17.48
C ARG A 873 -45.70 1.32 -18.75
N LYS A 874 -46.38 1.88 -19.77
CA LYS A 874 -46.71 1.17 -21.01
C LYS A 874 -45.62 1.24 -22.09
N TYR A 875 -44.63 2.13 -21.97
CA TYR A 875 -43.55 2.33 -22.97
C TYR A 875 -42.36 1.38 -22.88
N VAL A 876 -42.28 0.54 -21.84
CA VAL A 876 -41.22 -0.48 -21.69
C VAL A 876 -41.19 -1.46 -22.87
N MET A 877 -42.29 -1.63 -23.62
CA MET A 877 -42.34 -2.52 -24.80
C MET A 877 -41.75 -1.93 -26.09
N MET A 878 -41.63 -0.61 -26.24
CA MET A 878 -41.07 0.01 -27.46
C MET A 878 -39.54 0.16 -27.42
N VAL A 879 -38.95 -0.06 -26.24
CA VAL A 879 -37.50 -0.10 -25.98
C VAL A 879 -36.78 -1.15 -26.84
N PHE A 880 -37.47 -2.21 -27.27
CA PHE A 880 -36.90 -3.26 -28.13
C PHE A 880 -36.55 -2.77 -29.54
N VAL A 881 -37.26 -1.78 -30.08
CA VAL A 881 -36.98 -1.25 -31.43
C VAL A 881 -35.81 -0.26 -31.41
N LEU A 882 -35.72 0.56 -30.35
CA LEU A 882 -34.65 1.56 -30.19
C LEU A 882 -33.33 0.94 -29.70
N GLN A 883 -33.34 -0.13 -28.89
CA GLN A 883 -32.13 -0.87 -28.53
C GLN A 883 -31.40 -1.44 -29.75
N LYS A 884 -32.14 -1.86 -30.78
CA LYS A 884 -31.54 -2.33 -32.04
C LYS A 884 -30.87 -1.18 -32.83
N GLN A 885 -31.40 0.04 -32.74
CA GLN A 885 -30.79 1.23 -33.34
C GLN A 885 -29.61 1.78 -32.54
N GLN A 886 -29.57 1.54 -31.22
CA GLN A 886 -28.45 1.95 -30.34
C GLN A 886 -27.11 1.29 -30.74
N MET A 887 -27.14 0.05 -31.26
CA MET A 887 -25.95 -0.60 -31.83
C MET A 887 -25.50 0.04 -33.16
N HIS A 888 -26.43 0.51 -33.99
CA HIS A 888 -26.09 1.18 -35.25
C HIS A 888 -25.61 2.63 -35.03
N LEU A 889 -26.12 3.34 -34.01
CA LEU A 889 -25.66 4.69 -33.65
C LEU A 889 -24.22 4.72 -33.14
N LYS A 890 -23.77 3.69 -32.40
CA LYS A 890 -22.36 3.57 -32.00
C LYS A 890 -21.40 3.42 -33.18
N VAL A 891 -21.89 2.92 -34.32
CA VAL A 891 -21.13 2.76 -35.57
C VAL A 891 -21.15 4.04 -36.42
N ILE A 892 -22.12 4.93 -36.21
CA ILE A 892 -22.23 6.22 -36.92
C ILE A 892 -21.50 7.35 -36.15
N LEU A 893 -21.39 7.22 -34.82
CA LEU A 893 -20.71 8.20 -33.96
C LEU A 893 -19.21 7.93 -33.77
N ASN A 894 -18.73 6.72 -34.11
CA ASN A 894 -17.31 6.42 -34.34
C ASN A 894 -16.98 6.66 -35.82
#